data_AF-A0A286YEC0-F1
#
_entry.id   AF-A0A286YEC0-F1
#
_cell.length_a   1.000
_cell.length_b   1.000
_cell.length_c   1.000
_cell.angle_alpha   90.00
_cell.angle_beta   90.00
_cell.angle_gamma   90.00
#
_symmetry.space_group_name_H-M   'P 1'
#
loop_
_entity.id
_entity.type
_entity.pdbx_description
1 polymer ?
#
loop_
_entity_poly.entity_id
_entity_poly.type
_entity_poly.pdbx_seq_one_letter_code
_entity_poly.pdbx_strand_id
1 'polypeptide(L)'
;MKMWRLLLLGVATGRCLHEETQKSVRLLRPPFSQMPTHFRSSILPLPGSHEPRPLRIQTYYSRAPVPGEAWDPEGETRALAAVTETTRRIQGILAVLPVQGPLLLSRDPAQYCHAVWGDPDTPNYQRCSILNPGYKGESCLGAKIPDAHLRGYSLWPEHGLPQLIQPDGPGVQNADFLLYVQVAHTSKCHKEPSVIAYAACCQLDSEDRPLAGTIVYCGQHLRSPTLSHDDIVMATLHELLHALGFSGQLFKMWRDCPSGLSARENCSTRKQVTRRDERGQLLLTTPAVSHSLAKHLGVPGTLQGAPLEEKQGSLSSHWESRLLQGSIMTATFHGAQHTRLDPVTLAAFEDSGWYQVNHSAAEELLWGQGSGPDFGLVSTCRTGSSDFFCTGSGLGCHYLHLDKGSCDSDSTLEGCRIYKPLAKGSECWKEENGLHTRAENPHGEIYHRHSRCFLANLTSQVLSKHTSQPSTAPDLEDPTGCCYLHQCTHKGAYEVQVEGSPWIPCLPGKAVQIPGYDGLLYCPQGRLCLRDEGARAATSQPMSFTTQDLLSQLSLRLTGTPGHSLGKGQREELAEVVLQALVMRAGTSRCYFHSPTITTSLVFTVSMWKSPGCHGPSVAMLHRTLTLTLQMKPLQVHHGEAIFTTDYSKLWTSLDHNPSMTELLLSTGFCLLVLILVGALGTLAYQKRAMLQVAPSTT
;
A
#
# COMPACT_ATOMS: atom_id res chain seq x y z
N MET A 1 5.32 -41.75 28.05
CA MET A 1 5.61 -41.04 26.79
C MET A 1 4.44 -40.13 26.46
N LYS A 2 4.60 -38.81 26.58
CA LYS A 2 3.59 -37.87 26.07
C LYS A 2 3.58 -38.01 24.55
N MET A 3 2.53 -38.59 23.99
CA MET A 3 2.29 -38.63 22.54
C MET A 3 2.23 -37.18 22.06
N TRP A 4 3.34 -36.69 21.54
CA TRP A 4 3.33 -35.57 20.60
C TRP A 4 2.52 -36.08 19.41
N ARG A 5 1.22 -35.75 19.38
CA ARG A 5 0.49 -35.79 18.12
C ARG A 5 1.20 -34.80 17.23
N LEU A 6 2.10 -35.30 16.39
CA LEU A 6 2.55 -34.63 15.18
C LEU A 6 1.28 -34.34 14.40
N LEU A 7 0.71 -33.14 14.61
CA LEU A 7 -0.15 -32.54 13.61
C LEU A 7 0.70 -32.58 12.34
N LEU A 8 0.26 -33.41 11.40
CA LEU A 8 0.77 -33.50 10.04
C LEU A 8 0.47 -32.15 9.37
N LEU A 9 1.23 -31.13 9.74
CA LEU A 9 1.18 -29.80 9.15
C LEU A 9 1.93 -29.91 7.82
N GLY A 10 1.20 -30.33 6.78
CA GLY A 10 1.56 -29.99 5.42
C GLY A 10 1.56 -28.47 5.23
N VAL A 11 1.94 -28.02 4.04
CA VAL A 11 1.90 -26.60 3.60
C VAL A 11 0.75 -25.87 4.29
N ALA A 12 1.06 -24.79 5.02
CA ALA A 12 0.11 -24.09 5.87
C ALA A 12 -1.01 -23.45 5.02
N THR A 13 -2.01 -24.25 4.66
CA THR A 13 -3.23 -23.76 4.03
C THR A 13 -4.01 -23.01 5.09
N GLY A 14 -4.01 -21.68 4.99
CA GLY A 14 -4.72 -20.81 5.91
C GLY A 14 -6.13 -20.50 5.40
N ARG A 15 -7.10 -20.40 6.32
CA ARG A 15 -8.44 -19.90 6.01
C ARG A 15 -8.65 -18.56 6.69
N CYS A 16 -9.31 -17.62 6.02
CA CYS A 16 -9.75 -16.37 6.63
C CYS A 16 -11.15 -16.49 7.28
N LEU A 17 -11.34 -15.87 8.45
CA LEU A 17 -12.61 -15.81 9.19
C LEU A 17 -13.21 -14.39 9.22
N HIS A 18 -12.88 -13.55 8.23
CA HIS A 18 -13.20 -12.12 8.31
C HIS A 18 -14.70 -11.83 8.43
N GLU A 19 -15.60 -12.51 7.70
CA GLU A 19 -17.04 -12.19 7.78
C GLU A 19 -17.64 -12.39 9.17
N GLU A 20 -17.30 -13.50 9.84
CA GLU A 20 -17.75 -13.78 11.21
C GLU A 20 -17.11 -12.80 12.20
N THR A 21 -15.83 -12.49 11.97
CA THR A 21 -15.06 -11.59 12.83
C THR A 21 -15.57 -10.16 12.75
N GLN A 22 -15.78 -9.63 11.56
CA GLN A 22 -16.31 -8.29 11.38
C GLN A 22 -17.76 -8.17 11.88
N LYS A 23 -18.59 -9.22 11.78
CA LYS A 23 -19.94 -9.26 12.39
C LYS A 23 -19.91 -9.23 13.93
N SER A 24 -18.85 -9.74 14.54
CA SER A 24 -18.67 -9.71 16.01
C SER A 24 -18.19 -8.35 16.55
N VAL A 25 -17.92 -7.38 15.68
CA VAL A 25 -17.41 -6.05 16.03
C VAL A 25 -18.39 -4.97 15.59
N ARG A 26 -18.76 -4.07 16.50
CA ARG A 26 -19.57 -2.91 16.17
C ARG A 26 -18.70 -1.84 15.49
N LEU A 27 -19.08 -1.44 14.28
CA LEU A 27 -18.46 -0.29 13.59
C LEU A 27 -19.01 1.01 14.16
N LEU A 28 -18.15 1.79 14.81
CA LEU A 28 -18.49 3.07 15.39
C LEU A 28 -18.15 4.21 14.43
N ARG A 29 -19.06 5.18 14.36
CA ARG A 29 -18.88 6.45 13.64
C ARG A 29 -18.84 7.59 14.65
N PRO A 30 -18.21 8.73 14.33
CA PRO A 30 -18.33 9.91 15.17
C PRO A 30 -19.82 10.26 15.26
N PRO A 31 -20.32 10.67 16.44
CA PRO A 31 -21.68 11.18 16.51
C PRO A 31 -21.82 12.34 15.53
N PHE A 32 -22.88 12.33 14.71
CA PHE A 32 -23.26 13.52 13.96
C PHE A 32 -23.49 14.62 15.00
N SER A 33 -22.60 15.59 15.09
CA SER A 33 -22.95 16.82 15.77
C SER A 33 -24.07 17.44 14.95
N GLN A 34 -25.32 17.32 15.40
CA GLN A 34 -26.27 18.39 15.17
C GLN A 34 -25.65 19.60 15.87
N MET A 35 -24.80 20.35 15.17
CA MET A 35 -24.51 21.71 15.62
C MET A 35 -25.87 22.41 15.68
N PRO A 36 -26.25 23.02 16.81
CA PRO A 36 -27.33 23.98 16.80
C PRO A 36 -26.98 25.03 15.73
N THR A 37 -27.92 25.32 14.84
CA THR A 37 -27.76 26.21 13.68
C THR A 37 -27.37 27.66 14.01
N HIS A 38 -26.99 27.98 15.25
CA HIS A 38 -26.67 29.33 15.71
C HIS A 38 -25.20 29.63 16.06
N PHE A 39 -24.25 28.71 15.80
CA PHE A 39 -22.82 29.07 15.82
C PHE A 39 -22.17 28.88 14.44
N ARG A 40 -22.58 29.70 13.46
CA ARG A 40 -21.68 30.10 12.37
C ARG A 40 -20.62 31.03 12.96
N SER A 41 -19.63 30.47 13.65
CA SER A 41 -18.37 31.18 13.84
C SER A 41 -17.67 31.19 12.48
N SER A 42 -17.51 32.39 11.94
CA SER A 42 -16.77 32.71 10.71
C SER A 42 -15.27 32.48 10.90
N ILE A 43 -14.87 31.27 11.28
CA ILE A 43 -13.48 30.84 11.16
C ILE A 43 -13.43 30.16 9.79
N LEU A 44 -12.99 30.92 8.78
CA LEU A 44 -12.49 30.34 7.53
C LEU A 44 -11.54 29.19 7.93
N PRO A 45 -11.83 27.92 7.55
CA PRO A 45 -10.88 26.86 7.77
C PRO A 45 -9.58 27.28 7.09
N LEU A 46 -8.46 27.25 7.83
CA LEU A 46 -7.15 27.31 7.19
C LEU A 46 -7.18 26.38 5.97
N PRO A 47 -6.71 26.80 4.78
CA PRO A 47 -6.62 25.91 3.64
C PRO A 47 -5.58 24.83 3.98
N GLY A 48 -6.05 23.74 4.58
CA GLY A 48 -5.27 22.55 4.81
C GLY A 48 -4.75 22.06 3.47
N SER A 49 -3.50 21.60 3.42
CA SER A 49 -2.94 21.04 2.19
C SER A 49 -3.84 19.89 1.71
N HIS A 50 -4.59 20.10 0.63
CA HIS A 50 -5.51 19.14 -0.01
C HIS A 50 -4.78 17.98 -0.73
N GLU A 51 -3.51 17.76 -0.42
CA GLU A 51 -2.70 16.75 -1.09
C GLU A 51 -2.67 15.46 -0.27
N PRO A 52 -3.01 14.31 -0.88
CA PRO A 52 -2.82 13.00 -0.25
C PRO A 52 -1.37 12.79 0.17
N ARG A 53 -1.16 12.16 1.32
CA ARG A 53 0.17 11.78 1.83
C ARG A 53 0.20 10.30 2.20
N PRO A 54 1.38 9.65 2.23
CA PRO A 54 1.50 8.26 2.66
C PRO A 54 0.74 7.96 3.96
N LEU A 55 -0.06 6.88 3.95
CA LEU A 55 -0.93 6.52 5.08
C LEU A 55 -0.11 6.26 6.36
N ARG A 56 -0.35 7.04 7.41
CA ARG A 56 0.37 6.88 8.69
C ARG A 56 -0.38 5.91 9.60
N ILE A 57 0.10 4.67 9.68
CA ILE A 57 -0.43 3.66 10.60
C ILE A 57 0.39 3.67 11.88
N GLN A 58 -0.27 3.86 13.02
CA GLN A 58 0.35 3.69 14.34
C GLN A 58 -0.10 2.38 14.99
N THR A 59 0.86 1.59 15.45
CA THR A 59 0.63 0.24 15.94
C THR A 59 0.70 0.19 17.47
N TYR A 60 -0.25 -0.48 18.09
CA TYR A 60 -0.33 -0.61 19.55
C TYR A 60 -0.53 -2.05 19.96
N TYR A 61 0.42 -2.59 20.70
CA TYR A 61 0.33 -3.95 21.19
C TYR A 61 -0.51 -4.04 22.46
N SER A 62 -1.57 -4.85 22.43
CA SER A 62 -2.44 -5.07 23.58
C SER A 62 -1.98 -6.29 24.37
N ARG A 63 -1.27 -6.06 25.48
CA ARG A 63 -1.00 -7.09 26.51
C ARG A 63 -2.24 -7.24 27.39
N ALA A 64 -3.29 -7.87 26.89
CA ALA A 64 -4.35 -8.32 27.77
C ALA A 64 -3.89 -9.64 28.42
N PRO A 65 -3.60 -9.69 29.74
CA PRO A 65 -3.38 -10.96 30.41
C PRO A 65 -4.69 -11.74 30.40
N VAL A 66 -4.78 -12.76 29.54
CA VAL A 66 -5.85 -13.75 29.66
C VAL A 66 -5.50 -14.63 30.86
N PRO A 67 -6.37 -14.76 31.88
CA PRO A 67 -6.09 -15.61 33.03
C PRO A 67 -5.78 -17.04 32.59
N GLY A 68 -4.59 -17.54 32.94
CA GLY A 68 -4.15 -18.91 32.63
C GLY A 68 -3.37 -19.09 31.33
N GLU A 69 -3.13 -18.04 30.54
CA GLU A 69 -2.27 -18.13 29.34
C GLU A 69 -0.83 -17.68 29.63
N ALA A 70 0.13 -18.52 29.26
CA ALA A 70 1.56 -18.17 29.31
C ALA A 70 1.87 -17.16 28.20
N TRP A 71 2.51 -16.04 28.58
CA TRP A 71 3.02 -15.04 27.65
C TRP A 71 3.92 -15.67 26.58
N ASP A 72 3.73 -15.29 25.31
CA ASP A 72 4.50 -15.78 24.17
C ASP A 72 5.43 -14.69 23.60
N PRO A 73 6.61 -14.47 24.21
CA PRO A 73 7.53 -13.42 23.78
C PRO A 73 8.05 -13.62 22.35
N GLU A 74 8.27 -14.87 21.94
CA GLU A 74 8.76 -15.20 20.60
C GLU A 74 7.69 -14.93 19.54
N GLY A 75 6.46 -15.39 19.78
CA GLY A 75 5.32 -15.06 18.91
C GLY A 75 5.08 -13.56 18.80
N GLU A 76 5.10 -12.83 19.93
CA GLU A 76 5.00 -11.35 19.95
C GLU A 76 6.06 -10.70 19.06
N THR A 77 7.32 -11.15 19.15
CA THR A 77 8.42 -10.61 18.35
C THR A 77 8.20 -10.84 16.85
N ARG A 78 7.79 -12.05 16.45
CA ARG A 78 7.51 -12.38 15.04
C ARG A 78 6.32 -11.60 14.48
N ALA A 79 5.25 -11.46 15.27
CA ALA A 79 4.08 -10.67 14.89
C ALA A 79 4.44 -9.19 14.69
N LEU A 80 5.18 -8.59 15.63
CA LEU A 80 5.58 -7.18 15.54
C LEU A 80 6.52 -6.91 14.36
N ALA A 81 7.44 -7.85 14.06
CA ALA A 81 8.29 -7.75 12.88
C ALA A 81 7.46 -7.74 11.59
N ALA A 82 6.48 -8.66 11.48
CA ALA A 82 5.60 -8.71 10.32
C ALA A 82 4.73 -7.45 10.18
N VAL A 83 4.11 -6.97 11.28
CA VAL A 83 3.32 -5.73 11.29
C VAL A 83 4.16 -4.52 10.84
N THR A 84 5.41 -4.44 11.28
CA THR A 84 6.32 -3.34 10.92
C THR A 84 6.60 -3.33 9.42
N GLU A 85 6.96 -4.49 8.87
CA GLU A 85 7.21 -4.66 7.43
C GLU A 85 5.95 -4.41 6.59
N THR A 86 4.81 -4.96 7.00
CA THR A 86 3.51 -4.73 6.32
C THR A 86 3.12 -3.25 6.33
N THR A 87 3.29 -2.56 7.46
CA THR A 87 2.98 -1.12 7.57
C THR A 87 3.85 -0.30 6.62
N ARG A 88 5.14 -0.63 6.53
CA ARG A 88 6.07 0.00 5.59
C ARG A 88 5.67 -0.22 4.13
N ARG A 89 5.20 -1.43 3.78
CA ARG A 89 4.66 -1.72 2.44
C ARG A 89 3.43 -0.85 2.15
N ILE A 90 2.46 -0.82 3.06
CA ILE A 90 1.24 0.00 2.89
C ILE A 90 1.56 1.48 2.72
N GLN A 91 2.54 2.03 3.46
CA GLN A 91 2.99 3.42 3.28
C GLN A 91 3.51 3.71 1.86
N GLY A 92 4.07 2.72 1.16
CA GLY A 92 4.49 2.83 -0.24
C GLY A 92 3.38 2.59 -1.26
N ILE A 93 2.22 2.09 -0.82
CA ILE A 93 1.09 1.69 -1.68
C ILE A 93 -0.07 2.69 -1.58
N LEU A 94 -0.43 3.14 -0.37
CA LEU A 94 -1.61 3.93 -0.11
C LEU A 94 -1.26 5.30 0.46
N ALA A 95 -1.85 6.34 -0.13
CA ALA A 95 -1.86 7.70 0.39
C ALA A 95 -3.30 8.15 0.70
N VAL A 96 -3.45 9.04 1.68
CA VAL A 96 -4.75 9.50 2.21
C VAL A 96 -4.70 11.00 2.46
N LEU A 97 -5.86 11.66 2.52
CA LEU A 97 -5.94 12.98 3.16
C LEU A 97 -5.62 12.84 4.66
N PRO A 98 -4.57 13.48 5.17
CA PRO A 98 -4.15 13.27 6.55
C PRO A 98 -5.23 13.67 7.56
N VAL A 99 -5.34 12.91 8.65
CA VAL A 99 -6.06 13.35 9.84
C VAL A 99 -5.36 14.59 10.40
N GLN A 100 -6.16 15.63 10.63
CA GLN A 100 -5.70 16.91 11.15
C GLN A 100 -5.53 16.83 12.67
N GLY A 101 -4.32 17.11 13.15
CA GLY A 101 -3.99 17.04 14.58
C GLY A 101 -3.85 15.62 15.12
N PRO A 102 -3.90 15.43 16.45
CA PRO A 102 -3.88 14.12 17.08
C PRO A 102 -5.16 13.33 16.76
N LEU A 103 -5.02 12.06 16.35
CA LEU A 103 -6.15 11.18 16.08
C LEU A 103 -6.80 10.74 17.40
N LEU A 104 -8.09 11.05 17.55
CA LEU A 104 -8.95 10.64 18.66
C LEU A 104 -10.10 9.77 18.16
N LEU A 105 -10.23 8.57 18.73
CA LEU A 105 -11.32 7.63 18.45
C LEU A 105 -12.55 7.94 19.30
N SER A 106 -13.74 7.53 18.83
CA SER A 106 -14.99 7.81 19.54
C SER A 106 -15.32 6.71 20.55
N ARG A 107 -15.89 7.10 21.70
CA ARG A 107 -16.53 6.15 22.63
C ARG A 107 -17.90 5.74 22.13
N ASP A 108 -18.36 4.55 22.47
CA ASP A 108 -19.71 4.08 22.12
C ASP A 108 -20.74 4.61 23.13
N PRO A 109 -21.64 5.53 22.75
CA PRO A 109 -22.69 6.02 23.65
C PRO A 109 -23.57 4.90 24.19
N ALA A 110 -23.78 3.82 23.43
CA ALA A 110 -24.59 2.70 23.93
C ALA A 110 -23.90 1.87 25.02
N GLN A 111 -22.57 2.00 25.17
CA GLN A 111 -21.83 1.31 26.23
C GLN A 111 -21.71 2.15 27.49
N TYR A 112 -21.31 3.42 27.36
CA TYR A 112 -21.11 4.27 28.53
C TYR A 112 -22.41 4.91 29.02
N CYS A 113 -23.40 5.13 28.15
CA CYS A 113 -24.63 5.80 28.53
C CYS A 113 -25.73 4.79 28.91
N HIS A 114 -26.21 4.86 30.14
CA HIS A 114 -27.32 4.04 30.62
C HIS A 114 -28.68 4.59 30.20
N ALA A 115 -28.85 5.91 30.24
CA ALA A 115 -30.09 6.59 29.90
C ALA A 115 -29.81 7.94 29.23
N VAL A 116 -30.70 8.33 28.32
CA VAL A 116 -30.67 9.63 27.63
C VAL A 116 -31.95 10.41 27.93
N TRP A 117 -31.90 11.73 27.80
CA TRP A 117 -33.11 12.56 27.88
C TRP A 117 -34.04 12.29 26.70
N GLY A 118 -35.28 11.89 27.00
CA GLY A 118 -36.26 11.48 25.99
C GLY A 118 -37.24 12.57 25.55
N ASP A 119 -37.27 13.71 26.24
CA ASP A 119 -38.17 14.83 25.94
C ASP A 119 -37.54 15.78 24.90
N PRO A 120 -38.10 15.89 23.69
CA PRO A 120 -37.63 16.82 22.66
C PRO A 120 -37.65 18.29 23.06
N ASP A 121 -38.45 18.67 24.05
CA ASP A 121 -38.57 20.05 24.54
C ASP A 121 -37.44 20.45 25.50
N THR A 122 -36.64 19.48 25.95
CA THR A 122 -35.47 19.74 26.81
C THR A 122 -34.24 20.10 25.98
N PRO A 123 -33.41 21.05 26.44
CA PRO A 123 -32.22 21.50 25.68
C PRO A 123 -31.19 20.37 25.49
N ASN A 124 -31.21 19.37 26.36
CA ASN A 124 -30.29 18.24 26.36
C ASN A 124 -30.95 16.94 25.84
N TYR A 125 -31.99 17.04 25.01
CA TYR A 125 -32.62 15.92 24.32
C TYR A 125 -31.58 14.99 23.66
N GLN A 126 -31.77 13.68 23.82
CA GLN A 126 -30.87 12.59 23.38
C GLN A 126 -29.44 12.63 23.94
N ARG A 127 -29.13 13.52 24.88
CA ARG A 127 -27.85 13.53 25.59
C ARG A 127 -27.86 12.56 26.76
N CYS A 128 -26.68 12.09 27.12
CA CYS A 128 -26.53 11.11 28.20
C CYS A 128 -26.85 11.72 29.55
N SER A 129 -27.86 11.19 30.25
CA SER A 129 -28.28 11.63 31.58
C SER A 129 -27.67 10.80 32.70
N ILE A 130 -27.52 9.48 32.49
CA ILE A 130 -27.02 8.54 33.49
C ILE A 130 -25.88 7.71 32.92
N LEU A 131 -24.77 7.64 33.68
CA LEU A 131 -23.63 6.79 33.36
C LEU A 131 -23.97 5.31 33.61
N ASN A 132 -23.58 4.43 32.69
CA ASN A 132 -23.62 2.99 32.91
C ASN A 132 -22.52 2.59 33.91
N PRO A 133 -22.87 2.11 35.13
CA PRO A 133 -21.87 1.70 36.11
C PRO A 133 -21.06 0.47 35.66
N GLY A 134 -21.56 -0.29 34.68
CA GLY A 134 -20.85 -1.41 34.07
C GLY A 134 -19.88 -1.01 32.95
N TYR A 135 -19.76 0.27 32.61
CA TYR A 135 -18.84 0.73 31.58
C TYR A 135 -17.40 0.54 32.00
N LYS A 136 -16.63 -0.20 31.20
CA LYS A 136 -15.22 -0.52 31.46
C LYS A 136 -14.28 0.13 30.44
N GLY A 137 -14.75 1.10 29.66
CA GLY A 137 -14.04 1.68 28.52
C GLY A 137 -14.19 0.86 27.23
N GLU A 138 -13.57 1.32 26.15
CA GLU A 138 -13.75 0.73 24.81
C GLU A 138 -12.82 -0.47 24.54
N SER A 139 -13.23 -1.33 23.62
CA SER A 139 -12.39 -2.39 23.05
C SER A 139 -12.69 -2.57 21.55
N CYS A 140 -11.70 -3.08 20.82
CA CYS A 140 -11.81 -3.42 19.41
C CYS A 140 -11.39 -4.88 19.26
N LEU A 141 -12.33 -5.76 18.90
CA LEU A 141 -12.08 -7.21 18.78
C LEU A 141 -11.40 -7.84 20.02
N GLY A 142 -11.75 -7.36 21.22
CA GLY A 142 -11.16 -7.81 22.49
C GLY A 142 -9.90 -7.06 22.92
N ALA A 143 -9.20 -6.38 22.00
CA ALA A 143 -8.08 -5.52 22.35
C ALA A 143 -8.59 -4.26 23.05
N LYS A 144 -8.02 -3.97 24.24
CA LYS A 144 -8.39 -2.78 25.01
C LYS A 144 -7.88 -1.53 24.31
N ILE A 145 -8.76 -0.56 24.05
CA ILE A 145 -8.34 0.76 23.55
C ILE A 145 -7.92 1.62 24.74
N PRO A 146 -6.69 2.16 24.78
CA PRO A 146 -6.27 3.08 25.82
C PRO A 146 -7.12 4.35 25.84
N ASP A 147 -7.48 4.82 27.04
CA ASP A 147 -8.21 6.08 27.20
C ASP A 147 -7.47 7.28 26.59
N ALA A 148 -6.14 7.21 26.50
CA ALA A 148 -5.35 8.24 25.85
C ALA A 148 -5.68 8.45 24.36
N HIS A 149 -6.26 7.45 23.70
CA HIS A 149 -6.63 7.51 22.28
C HIS A 149 -8.10 7.89 22.07
N LEU A 150 -8.88 8.02 23.14
CA LEU A 150 -10.33 8.18 23.10
C LEU A 150 -10.73 9.62 23.36
N ARG A 151 -11.80 10.05 22.69
CA ARG A 151 -12.55 11.24 23.09
C ARG A 151 -13.12 11.09 24.49
N GLY A 152 -13.29 12.22 25.16
CA GLY A 152 -13.96 12.35 26.43
C GLY A 152 -15.46 12.18 26.31
N TYR A 153 -16.14 12.21 27.45
CA TYR A 153 -17.58 12.15 27.53
C TYR A 153 -18.09 12.85 28.78
N SER A 154 -19.34 13.29 28.69
CA SER A 154 -20.00 14.09 29.71
C SER A 154 -21.40 13.56 29.99
N LEU A 155 -21.85 13.74 31.23
CA LEU A 155 -23.26 13.65 31.59
C LEU A 155 -23.91 15.02 31.45
N TRP A 156 -25.16 15.02 31.05
CA TRP A 156 -25.93 16.22 30.81
C TRP A 156 -27.08 16.27 31.81
N PRO A 157 -27.24 17.35 32.58
CA PRO A 157 -28.47 17.57 33.32
C PRO A 157 -29.62 17.80 32.34
N GLU A 158 -30.87 17.79 32.80
CA GLU A 158 -32.02 18.09 31.95
C GLU A 158 -31.93 19.52 31.37
N HIS A 159 -31.50 20.46 32.23
CA HIS A 159 -31.26 21.86 31.91
C HIS A 159 -29.89 22.28 32.43
N GLY A 160 -29.11 22.99 31.60
CA GLY A 160 -27.80 23.54 31.99
C GLY A 160 -26.61 22.87 31.31
N LEU A 161 -25.42 23.15 31.85
CA LEU A 161 -24.14 22.74 31.27
C LEU A 161 -23.79 21.28 31.57
N PRO A 162 -23.07 20.60 30.66
CA PRO A 162 -22.62 19.23 30.88
C PRO A 162 -21.61 19.12 32.03
N GLN A 163 -21.73 18.05 32.80
CA GLN A 163 -20.68 17.59 33.72
C GLN A 163 -19.70 16.71 32.95
N LEU A 164 -18.48 17.21 32.75
CA LEU A 164 -17.40 16.42 32.18
C LEU A 164 -17.05 15.25 33.11
N ILE A 165 -17.20 14.02 32.62
CA ILE A 165 -16.83 12.81 33.38
C ILE A 165 -15.39 12.43 33.08
N GLN A 166 -15.02 12.45 31.80
CA GLN A 166 -13.67 12.15 31.36
C GLN A 166 -13.29 13.10 30.22
N PRO A 167 -12.14 13.79 30.30
CA PRO A 167 -11.66 14.64 29.21
C PRO A 167 -11.21 13.80 28.00
N ASP A 168 -11.03 14.48 26.87
CA ASP A 168 -10.31 13.91 25.73
C ASP A 168 -8.92 13.44 26.17
N GLY A 169 -8.52 12.26 25.68
CA GLY A 169 -7.12 11.85 25.75
C GLY A 169 -6.22 12.78 24.92
N PRO A 170 -4.89 12.69 25.05
CA PRO A 170 -3.96 13.43 24.20
C PRO A 170 -4.08 13.09 22.71
N GLY A 171 -4.72 11.96 22.35
CA GLY A 171 -4.80 11.47 21.00
C GLY A 171 -3.45 10.93 20.50
N VAL A 172 -3.47 10.33 19.31
CA VAL A 172 -2.27 9.75 18.70
C VAL A 172 -1.74 10.70 17.64
N GLN A 173 -0.50 11.15 17.83
CA GLN A 173 0.14 12.06 16.89
C GLN A 173 0.54 11.35 15.59
N ASN A 174 0.47 12.09 14.49
CA ASN A 174 0.89 11.62 13.16
C ASN A 174 0.25 10.29 12.76
N ALA A 175 -1.05 10.13 13.00
CA ALA A 175 -1.78 8.90 12.73
C ALA A 175 -3.01 9.16 11.86
N ASP A 176 -3.18 8.34 10.84
CA ASP A 176 -4.37 8.31 9.99
C ASP A 176 -5.20 7.02 10.20
N PHE A 177 -4.55 6.01 10.80
CA PHE A 177 -5.14 4.73 11.19
C PHE A 177 -4.41 4.16 12.43
N LEU A 178 -5.16 3.61 13.38
CA LEU A 178 -4.63 2.92 14.56
C LEU A 178 -4.82 1.40 14.43
N LEU A 179 -3.73 0.65 14.42
CA LEU A 179 -3.76 -0.81 14.38
C LEU A 179 -3.43 -1.38 15.77
N TYR A 180 -4.43 -1.98 16.41
CA TYR A 180 -4.20 -2.75 17.63
C TYR A 180 -3.77 -4.17 17.28
N VAL A 181 -2.72 -4.66 17.94
CA VAL A 181 -2.11 -5.96 17.66
C VAL A 181 -2.20 -6.83 18.90
N GLN A 182 -2.64 -8.07 18.75
CA GLN A 182 -2.71 -9.04 19.83
C GLN A 182 -2.23 -10.42 19.35
N VAL A 183 -1.48 -11.13 20.20
CA VAL A 183 -1.21 -12.57 20.06
C VAL A 183 -2.00 -13.29 21.15
N ALA A 184 -2.85 -14.25 20.77
CA ALA A 184 -3.75 -14.92 21.72
C ALA A 184 -4.08 -16.37 21.31
N HIS A 185 -4.57 -17.15 22.27
CA HIS A 185 -5.14 -18.48 22.05
C HIS A 185 -6.67 -18.45 22.16
N THR A 186 -7.31 -17.68 21.26
CA THR A 186 -8.76 -17.49 21.33
C THR A 186 -9.53 -18.75 20.97
N SER A 187 -10.82 -18.79 21.35
CA SER A 187 -11.72 -19.87 20.94
C SER A 187 -11.84 -19.99 19.42
N LYS A 188 -11.67 -18.90 18.67
CA LYS A 188 -11.61 -18.92 17.19
C LYS A 188 -10.36 -19.65 16.70
N CYS A 189 -9.18 -19.33 17.24
CA CYS A 189 -7.93 -20.04 16.93
C CYS A 189 -7.98 -21.53 17.25
N HIS A 190 -8.69 -21.91 18.32
CA HIS A 190 -8.88 -23.31 18.69
C HIS A 190 -9.87 -24.06 17.79
N LYS A 191 -10.95 -23.40 17.36
CA LYS A 191 -11.98 -24.01 16.51
C LYS A 191 -11.54 -24.17 15.06
N GLU A 192 -10.73 -23.23 14.55
CA GLU A 192 -10.23 -23.24 13.18
C GLU A 192 -8.69 -23.23 13.21
N PRO A 193 -8.05 -24.41 13.30
CA PRO A 193 -6.60 -24.53 13.43
C PRO A 193 -5.83 -24.17 12.15
N SER A 194 -6.51 -23.81 11.07
CA SER A 194 -5.90 -23.29 9.85
C SER A 194 -5.71 -21.77 9.89
N VAL A 195 -6.35 -21.05 10.80
CA VAL A 195 -6.31 -19.58 10.86
C VAL A 195 -5.00 -19.08 11.45
N ILE A 196 -4.23 -18.33 10.66
CA ILE A 196 -2.98 -17.70 11.08
C ILE A 196 -3.27 -16.44 11.91
N ALA A 197 -4.14 -15.59 11.38
CA ALA A 197 -4.58 -14.35 11.99
C ALA A 197 -6.01 -14.01 11.53
N TYR A 198 -6.64 -13.05 12.20
CA TYR A 198 -7.90 -12.47 11.75
C TYR A 198 -7.98 -11.01 12.21
N ALA A 199 -8.62 -10.15 11.40
CA ALA A 199 -8.78 -8.75 11.71
C ALA A 199 -10.21 -8.22 11.53
N ALA A 200 -10.45 -7.07 12.15
CA ALA A 200 -11.67 -6.28 11.98
C ALA A 200 -11.38 -4.78 12.05
N CYS A 201 -12.16 -4.00 11.30
CA CYS A 201 -12.31 -2.56 11.49
C CYS A 201 -13.31 -2.28 12.62
N CYS A 202 -13.08 -1.26 13.43
CA CYS A 202 -13.99 -0.87 14.53
C CYS A 202 -14.37 0.60 14.56
N GLN A 203 -13.61 1.50 13.93
CA GLN A 203 -13.88 2.93 13.95
C GLN A 203 -13.73 3.53 12.57
N LEU A 204 -14.65 4.43 12.23
CA LEU A 204 -14.66 5.18 10.97
C LEU A 204 -14.61 6.69 11.27
N ASP A 205 -14.21 7.50 10.29
CA ASP A 205 -14.36 8.95 10.34
C ASP A 205 -15.76 9.41 9.87
N SER A 206 -15.97 10.73 9.76
CA SER A 206 -17.25 11.31 9.30
C SER A 206 -17.56 11.00 7.83
N GLU A 207 -16.57 10.56 7.06
CA GLU A 207 -16.70 10.18 5.65
C GLU A 207 -16.65 8.66 5.48
N ASP A 208 -16.87 7.93 6.56
CA ASP A 208 -16.88 6.47 6.65
C ASP A 208 -15.54 5.78 6.35
N ARG A 209 -14.41 6.50 6.30
CA ARG A 209 -13.09 5.88 6.12
C ARG A 209 -12.61 5.23 7.42
N PRO A 210 -12.03 4.02 7.38
CA PRO A 210 -11.46 3.38 8.57
C PRO A 210 -10.39 4.22 9.29
N LEU A 211 -10.52 4.32 10.61
CA LEU A 211 -9.59 4.98 11.53
C LEU A 211 -8.92 4.02 12.51
N ALA A 212 -9.55 2.88 12.79
CA ALA A 212 -8.95 1.87 13.65
C ALA A 212 -9.44 0.46 13.35
N GLY A 213 -8.53 -0.49 13.55
CA GLY A 213 -8.81 -1.91 13.48
C GLY A 213 -7.92 -2.70 14.45
N THR A 214 -8.22 -3.98 14.58
CA THR A 214 -7.41 -4.92 15.36
C THR A 214 -7.06 -6.13 14.53
N ILE A 215 -5.81 -6.58 14.64
CA ILE A 215 -5.36 -7.88 14.16
C ILE A 215 -5.03 -8.78 15.35
N VAL A 216 -5.56 -10.00 15.33
CA VAL A 216 -5.27 -11.03 16.33
C VAL A 216 -4.57 -12.19 15.64
N TYR A 217 -3.37 -12.51 16.10
CA TYR A 217 -2.62 -13.68 15.66
C TYR A 217 -2.91 -14.89 16.55
N CYS A 218 -3.08 -16.05 15.92
CA CYS A 218 -3.19 -17.31 16.60
C CYS A 218 -1.80 -17.81 17.00
N GLY A 219 -1.44 -17.70 18.29
CA GLY A 219 -0.08 -17.90 18.79
C GLY A 219 0.57 -19.24 18.40
N GLN A 220 -0.23 -20.30 18.26
CA GLN A 220 0.22 -21.63 17.82
C GLN A 220 0.95 -21.63 16.46
N HIS A 221 0.57 -20.75 15.53
CA HIS A 221 1.19 -20.65 14.20
C HIS A 221 2.50 -19.87 14.22
N LEU A 222 2.62 -18.88 15.10
CA LEU A 222 3.82 -18.06 15.22
C LEU A 222 5.01 -18.84 15.77
N ARG A 223 4.79 -19.98 16.43
CA ARG A 223 5.86 -20.91 16.86
C ARG A 223 6.16 -22.00 15.83
N SER A 224 5.35 -22.13 14.80
CA SER A 224 5.56 -23.19 13.82
C SER A 224 6.80 -22.90 12.97
N PRO A 225 7.72 -23.86 12.81
CA PRO A 225 8.81 -23.73 11.85
C PRO A 225 8.32 -23.80 10.40
N THR A 226 7.08 -24.28 10.17
CA THR A 226 6.50 -24.38 8.82
C THR A 226 6.01 -23.05 8.25
N LEU A 227 5.82 -22.04 9.10
CA LEU A 227 5.39 -20.71 8.67
C LEU A 227 6.62 -19.82 8.61
N SER A 228 6.99 -19.34 7.43
CA SER A 228 8.11 -18.42 7.25
C SER A 228 7.76 -17.00 7.74
N HIS A 229 8.75 -16.11 7.81
CA HIS A 229 8.47 -14.69 8.08
C HIS A 229 7.61 -14.06 6.97
N ASP A 230 7.90 -14.38 5.71
CA ASP A 230 7.15 -13.87 4.56
C ASP A 230 5.69 -14.31 4.58
N ASP A 231 5.41 -15.55 5.03
CA ASP A 231 4.04 -16.03 5.20
C ASP A 231 3.27 -15.20 6.23
N ILE A 232 3.92 -14.85 7.35
CA ILE A 232 3.31 -13.99 8.38
C ILE A 232 3.09 -12.58 7.81
N VAL A 233 4.03 -12.03 7.04
CA VAL A 233 3.89 -10.71 6.39
C VAL A 233 2.73 -10.70 5.41
N MET A 234 2.57 -11.74 4.60
CA MET A 234 1.46 -11.82 3.63
C MET A 234 0.11 -12.02 4.31
N ALA A 235 0.03 -12.85 5.34
CA ALA A 235 -1.18 -12.97 6.16
C ALA A 235 -1.51 -11.64 6.86
N THR A 236 -0.50 -10.93 7.37
CA THR A 236 -0.67 -9.62 8.01
C THR A 236 -1.16 -8.57 7.02
N LEU A 237 -0.63 -8.58 5.79
CA LEU A 237 -1.06 -7.68 4.73
C LEU A 237 -2.51 -7.96 4.33
N HIS A 238 -2.90 -9.22 4.14
CA HIS A 238 -4.29 -9.63 3.90
C HIS A 238 -5.25 -9.08 4.97
N GLU A 239 -4.95 -9.34 6.25
CA GLU A 239 -5.79 -8.90 7.37
C GLU A 239 -5.83 -7.37 7.52
N LEU A 240 -4.73 -6.68 7.23
CA LEU A 240 -4.70 -5.23 7.25
C LEU A 240 -5.52 -4.64 6.09
N LEU A 241 -5.49 -5.23 4.90
CA LEU A 241 -6.31 -4.79 3.76
C LEU A 241 -7.81 -4.92 4.08
N HIS A 242 -8.22 -5.98 4.77
CA HIS A 242 -9.58 -6.09 5.31
C HIS A 242 -9.92 -4.90 6.24
N ALA A 243 -9.06 -4.62 7.21
CA ALA A 243 -9.29 -3.54 8.18
C ALA A 243 -9.26 -2.13 7.55
N LEU A 244 -8.56 -1.98 6.42
CA LEU A 244 -8.44 -0.71 5.69
C LEU A 244 -9.56 -0.45 4.67
N GLY A 245 -10.33 -1.47 4.28
CA GLY A 245 -11.51 -1.23 3.44
C GLY A 245 -11.99 -2.38 2.59
N PHE A 246 -11.20 -3.43 2.38
CA PHE A 246 -11.63 -4.59 1.58
C PHE A 246 -12.52 -5.52 2.43
N SER A 247 -13.75 -5.11 2.70
CA SER A 247 -14.68 -5.86 3.53
C SER A 247 -16.09 -5.69 3.03
N GLY A 248 -16.86 -6.77 2.99
CA GLY A 248 -18.27 -6.73 2.57
C GLY A 248 -19.11 -5.71 3.33
N GLN A 249 -18.82 -5.48 4.63
CA GLN A 249 -19.51 -4.46 5.43
C GLN A 249 -19.08 -3.03 5.13
N LEU A 250 -17.85 -2.84 4.64
CA LEU A 250 -17.26 -1.54 4.31
C LEU A 250 -17.51 -1.14 2.85
N PHE A 251 -17.76 -2.08 1.94
CA PHE A 251 -18.06 -1.78 0.53
C PHE A 251 -19.19 -0.75 0.37
N LYS A 252 -20.27 -0.88 1.15
CA LYS A 252 -21.40 0.09 1.14
C LYS A 252 -21.04 1.50 1.63
N MET A 253 -19.86 1.66 2.22
CA MET A 253 -19.35 2.91 2.78
C MET A 253 -18.40 3.64 1.82
N TRP A 254 -18.03 2.98 0.71
CA TRP A 254 -17.17 3.56 -0.30
C TRP A 254 -17.79 4.79 -0.96
N ARG A 255 -16.93 5.69 -1.42
CA ARG A 255 -17.30 6.98 -1.94
C ARG A 255 -16.95 7.12 -3.41
N ASP A 256 -17.82 7.81 -4.13
CA ASP A 256 -17.58 8.24 -5.49
C ASP A 256 -17.01 9.65 -5.47
N CYS A 257 -15.76 9.79 -5.87
CA CYS A 257 -15.01 11.04 -5.87
C CYS A 257 -14.46 11.34 -7.28
N PRO A 258 -15.32 11.75 -8.25
CA PRO A 258 -14.93 11.90 -9.65
C PRO A 258 -13.86 12.97 -9.88
N SER A 259 -13.80 13.99 -9.02
CA SER A 259 -12.79 15.05 -9.06
C SER A 259 -11.50 14.70 -8.27
N GLY A 260 -11.36 13.45 -7.82
CA GLY A 260 -10.28 12.99 -6.96
C GLY A 260 -10.43 13.40 -5.49
N LEU A 261 -9.54 12.87 -4.65
CA LEU A 261 -9.54 13.10 -3.19
C LEU A 261 -9.39 14.59 -2.80
N SER A 262 -8.67 15.39 -3.59
CA SER A 262 -8.42 16.80 -3.29
C SER A 262 -9.69 17.67 -3.33
N ALA A 263 -10.73 17.25 -4.07
CA ALA A 263 -12.00 17.96 -4.23
C ALA A 263 -13.14 17.30 -3.42
N ARG A 264 -12.93 17.21 -2.10
CA ARG A 264 -13.81 16.48 -1.14
C ARG A 264 -15.29 16.87 -1.20
N GLU A 265 -15.61 18.11 -1.57
CA GLU A 265 -16.99 18.61 -1.68
C GLU A 265 -17.83 17.89 -2.75
N ASN A 266 -17.17 17.27 -3.73
CA ASN A 266 -17.83 16.52 -4.82
C ASN A 266 -17.96 15.02 -4.54
N CYS A 267 -17.51 14.54 -3.37
CA CYS A 267 -17.60 13.13 -3.01
C CYS A 267 -18.99 12.77 -2.47
N SER A 268 -19.54 11.64 -2.91
CA SER A 268 -20.82 11.11 -2.40
C SER A 268 -20.71 9.63 -2.08
N THR A 269 -21.56 9.10 -1.21
CA THR A 269 -21.62 7.65 -0.95
C THR A 269 -22.07 6.93 -2.22
N ARG A 270 -21.35 5.86 -2.61
CA ARG A 270 -21.70 5.05 -3.79
C ARG A 270 -23.06 4.40 -3.58
N LYS A 271 -23.97 4.55 -4.54
CA LYS A 271 -25.33 3.98 -4.48
C LYS A 271 -25.34 2.46 -4.60
N GLN A 272 -24.50 1.91 -5.48
CA GLN A 272 -24.40 0.48 -5.72
C GLN A 272 -22.94 0.10 -5.95
N VAL A 273 -22.40 -0.70 -5.02
CA VAL A 273 -21.01 -1.18 -5.05
C VAL A 273 -20.95 -2.66 -5.39
N THR A 274 -21.96 -3.41 -4.96
CA THR A 274 -22.11 -4.84 -5.25
C THR A 274 -23.44 -5.14 -5.91
N ARG A 275 -23.45 -6.11 -6.84
CA ARG A 275 -24.66 -6.59 -7.54
C ARG A 275 -24.53 -8.09 -7.83
N ARG A 276 -25.64 -8.82 -7.82
CA ARG A 276 -25.67 -10.19 -8.35
C ARG A 276 -25.92 -10.19 -9.86
N ASP A 277 -25.15 -10.98 -10.60
CA ASP A 277 -25.35 -11.18 -12.04
C ASP A 277 -26.54 -12.14 -12.33
N GLU A 278 -26.79 -12.44 -13.60
CA GLU A 278 -27.88 -13.33 -14.04
C GLU A 278 -27.72 -14.77 -13.54
N ARG A 279 -26.49 -15.18 -13.20
CA ARG A 279 -26.16 -16.49 -12.64
C ARG A 279 -26.20 -16.50 -11.11
N GLY A 280 -26.52 -15.35 -10.52
CA GLY A 280 -26.52 -15.15 -9.08
C GLY A 280 -25.17 -14.83 -8.49
N GLN A 281 -24.05 -14.79 -9.24
CA GLN A 281 -22.73 -14.49 -8.69
C GLN A 281 -22.69 -13.06 -8.13
N LEU A 282 -22.23 -12.90 -6.90
CA LEU A 282 -21.99 -11.57 -6.33
C LEU A 282 -20.77 -10.91 -6.99
N LEU A 283 -20.95 -9.73 -7.56
CA LEU A 283 -19.90 -8.95 -8.20
C LEU A 283 -19.64 -7.66 -7.41
N LEU A 284 -18.38 -7.25 -7.34
CA LEU A 284 -17.96 -5.89 -7.03
C LEU A 284 -17.90 -5.08 -8.34
N THR A 285 -18.81 -4.12 -8.51
CA THR A 285 -19.12 -3.50 -9.81
C THR A 285 -18.47 -2.14 -10.02
N THR A 286 -17.41 -1.82 -9.29
CA THR A 286 -16.80 -0.49 -9.32
C THR A 286 -15.89 -0.29 -10.53
N PRO A 287 -15.70 0.95 -11.02
CA PRO A 287 -15.08 1.20 -12.32
C PRO A 287 -13.63 0.71 -12.47
N ALA A 288 -12.74 1.05 -11.52
CA ALA A 288 -11.33 0.66 -11.61
C ALA A 288 -11.18 -0.86 -11.48
N VAL A 289 -11.93 -1.50 -10.58
CA VAL A 289 -11.97 -2.96 -10.42
C VAL A 289 -12.40 -3.65 -11.72
N SER A 290 -13.48 -3.17 -12.31
CA SER A 290 -14.06 -3.74 -13.53
C SER A 290 -13.12 -3.62 -14.73
N HIS A 291 -12.41 -2.49 -14.82
CA HIS A 291 -11.39 -2.26 -15.84
C HIS A 291 -10.13 -3.10 -15.60
N SER A 292 -9.65 -3.17 -14.36
CA SER A 292 -8.47 -3.94 -13.98
C SER A 292 -8.65 -5.43 -14.29
N LEU A 293 -9.82 -5.99 -13.96
CA LEU A 293 -10.14 -7.38 -14.29
C LEU A 293 -10.26 -7.62 -15.81
N ALA A 294 -10.90 -6.70 -16.54
CA ALA A 294 -11.01 -6.81 -18.00
C ALA A 294 -9.62 -6.86 -18.64
N LYS A 295 -8.72 -5.96 -18.21
CA LYS A 295 -7.33 -5.92 -18.63
C LYS A 295 -6.59 -7.22 -18.30
N HIS A 296 -6.73 -7.72 -17.07
CA HIS A 296 -6.12 -8.97 -16.61
C HIS A 296 -6.53 -10.17 -17.48
N LEU A 297 -7.83 -10.31 -17.76
CA LEU A 297 -8.37 -11.38 -18.60
C LEU A 297 -8.14 -11.17 -20.11
N GLY A 298 -7.59 -10.04 -20.53
CA GLY A 298 -7.38 -9.70 -21.95
C GLY A 298 -8.68 -9.39 -22.71
N VAL A 299 -9.72 -8.93 -22.02
CA VAL A 299 -11.03 -8.60 -22.60
C VAL A 299 -11.04 -7.12 -23.02
N PRO A 300 -11.42 -6.78 -24.26
CA PRO A 300 -11.56 -5.39 -24.67
C PRO A 300 -12.71 -4.70 -23.90
N GLY A 301 -12.47 -3.47 -23.43
CA GLY A 301 -13.47 -2.67 -22.72
C GLY A 301 -13.47 -2.88 -21.21
N THR A 302 -14.68 -2.98 -20.63
CA THR A 302 -14.90 -3.07 -19.18
C THR A 302 -15.88 -4.19 -18.88
N LEU A 303 -15.59 -5.00 -17.87
CA LEU A 303 -16.50 -6.05 -17.40
C LEU A 303 -17.59 -5.46 -16.49
N GLN A 304 -18.61 -6.25 -16.15
CA GLN A 304 -19.68 -5.80 -15.25
C GLN A 304 -19.20 -5.63 -13.78
N GLY A 305 -18.10 -6.27 -13.42
CA GLY A 305 -17.52 -6.28 -12.08
C GLY A 305 -16.61 -7.48 -11.86
N ALA A 306 -15.92 -7.49 -10.73
CA ALA A 306 -15.11 -8.63 -10.29
C ALA A 306 -15.92 -9.54 -9.35
N PRO A 307 -16.00 -10.86 -9.61
CA PRO A 307 -16.67 -11.81 -8.74
C PRO A 307 -16.06 -11.89 -7.33
N LEU A 308 -16.93 -11.86 -6.34
CA LEU A 308 -16.64 -12.13 -4.94
C LEU A 308 -17.09 -13.55 -4.59
N GLU A 309 -16.44 -14.20 -3.62
CA GLU A 309 -16.81 -15.57 -3.23
C GLU A 309 -18.29 -15.70 -2.84
N GLU A 310 -18.91 -16.79 -3.26
CA GLU A 310 -20.29 -17.10 -2.90
C GLU A 310 -20.38 -17.75 -1.51
N LYS A 311 -21.11 -17.09 -0.59
CA LYS A 311 -21.68 -17.71 0.61
C LYS A 311 -23.14 -17.34 0.68
N GLN A 312 -24.01 -18.35 0.70
CA GLN A 312 -25.48 -18.24 0.69
C GLN A 312 -26.01 -16.94 1.30
N GLY A 313 -26.39 -15.99 0.44
CA GLY A 313 -27.09 -14.75 0.81
C GLY A 313 -26.30 -13.74 1.67
N SER A 314 -25.01 -13.96 1.95
CA SER A 314 -24.19 -13.05 2.78
C SER A 314 -23.33 -12.12 1.93
N LEU A 315 -22.96 -10.97 2.51
CA LEU A 315 -21.83 -10.16 2.05
C LEU A 315 -20.57 -11.03 2.07
N SER A 316 -19.71 -10.85 1.06
CA SER A 316 -18.40 -11.50 0.94
C SER A 316 -17.30 -10.44 0.98
N SER A 317 -16.15 -10.81 1.54
CA SER A 317 -14.96 -9.96 1.66
C SER A 317 -13.76 -10.54 0.90
N HIS A 318 -13.99 -11.54 0.05
CA HIS A 318 -12.93 -12.24 -0.67
C HIS A 318 -13.24 -12.32 -2.16
N TRP A 319 -12.21 -12.33 -2.99
CA TRP A 319 -12.35 -12.59 -4.41
C TRP A 319 -12.72 -14.04 -4.69
N GLU A 320 -13.52 -14.26 -5.73
CA GLU A 320 -13.84 -15.59 -6.23
C GLU A 320 -12.57 -16.35 -6.63
N SER A 321 -12.23 -17.38 -5.87
CA SER A 321 -10.99 -18.14 -6.00
C SER A 321 -10.84 -18.77 -7.40
N ARG A 322 -11.93 -19.17 -8.05
CA ARG A 322 -11.87 -19.68 -9.44
C ARG A 322 -11.30 -18.65 -10.43
N LEU A 323 -11.54 -17.36 -10.21
CA LEU A 323 -11.15 -16.29 -11.14
C LEU A 323 -9.84 -15.61 -10.75
N LEU A 324 -9.55 -15.47 -9.46
CA LEU A 324 -8.43 -14.69 -8.95
C LEU A 324 -7.51 -15.51 -8.03
N GLN A 325 -7.35 -16.81 -8.29
CA GLN A 325 -6.45 -17.67 -7.50
C GLN A 325 -5.03 -17.08 -7.42
N GLY A 326 -4.49 -17.02 -6.21
CA GLY A 326 -3.19 -16.41 -5.92
C GLY A 326 -3.25 -14.92 -5.65
N SER A 327 -4.40 -14.26 -5.79
CA SER A 327 -4.61 -12.92 -5.24
C SER A 327 -4.48 -12.92 -3.72
N ILE A 328 -3.95 -11.83 -3.15
CA ILE A 328 -3.89 -11.64 -1.71
C ILE A 328 -5.26 -11.63 -1.03
N MET A 329 -6.36 -11.33 -1.74
CA MET A 329 -7.70 -11.26 -1.14
C MET A 329 -8.57 -12.50 -1.41
N THR A 330 -7.99 -13.66 -1.77
CA THR A 330 -8.71 -14.95 -1.72
C THR A 330 -8.89 -15.44 -0.28
N ALA A 331 -9.93 -16.22 0.01
CA ALA A 331 -10.19 -16.69 1.39
C ALA A 331 -9.24 -17.81 1.86
N THR A 332 -8.56 -18.46 0.91
CA THR A 332 -7.55 -19.48 1.15
C THR A 332 -6.15 -18.92 0.92
N PHE A 333 -5.25 -19.22 1.84
CA PHE A 333 -3.84 -18.83 1.79
C PHE A 333 -2.98 -20.07 1.56
N HIS A 334 -2.12 -20.06 0.55
CA HIS A 334 -1.26 -21.19 0.18
C HIS A 334 0.24 -20.91 0.36
N GLY A 335 0.60 -19.92 1.18
CA GLY A 335 1.98 -19.48 1.39
C GLY A 335 2.36 -18.27 0.53
N ALA A 336 3.34 -17.50 1.00
CA ALA A 336 3.74 -16.23 0.40
C ALA A 336 4.23 -16.38 -1.06
N GLN A 337 4.85 -17.50 -1.39
CA GLN A 337 5.32 -17.76 -2.76
C GLN A 337 4.18 -17.89 -3.78
N HIS A 338 2.95 -18.16 -3.32
CA HIS A 338 1.76 -18.35 -4.16
C HIS A 338 0.76 -17.19 -4.10
N THR A 339 1.05 -16.17 -3.29
CA THR A 339 0.15 -15.04 -3.06
C THR A 339 0.75 -13.75 -3.63
N ARG A 340 -0.07 -12.94 -4.29
CA ARG A 340 0.34 -11.70 -4.98
C ARG A 340 -0.57 -10.55 -4.59
N LEU A 341 0.00 -9.38 -4.33
CA LEU A 341 -0.73 -8.12 -4.28
C LEU A 341 -1.09 -7.70 -5.70
N ASP A 342 -2.22 -8.19 -6.19
CA ASP A 342 -2.62 -8.06 -7.58
C ASP A 342 -3.23 -6.68 -7.92
N PRO A 343 -3.22 -6.28 -9.21
CA PRO A 343 -3.80 -5.01 -9.65
C PRO A 343 -5.31 -4.86 -9.41
N VAL A 344 -6.07 -5.96 -9.33
CA VAL A 344 -7.53 -5.90 -9.11
C VAL A 344 -7.82 -5.54 -7.65
N THR A 345 -7.06 -6.10 -6.72
CA THR A 345 -7.09 -5.69 -5.30
C THR A 345 -6.72 -4.22 -5.13
N LEU A 346 -5.65 -3.74 -5.77
CA LEU A 346 -5.28 -2.31 -5.69
C LEU A 346 -6.36 -1.38 -6.26
N ALA A 347 -6.99 -1.77 -7.37
CA ALA A 347 -8.09 -1.02 -7.96
C ALA A 347 -9.30 -0.91 -7.02
N ALA A 348 -9.54 -1.90 -6.15
CA ALA A 348 -10.60 -1.81 -5.13
C ALA A 348 -10.32 -0.71 -4.09
N PHE A 349 -9.05 -0.50 -3.71
CA PHE A 349 -8.67 0.58 -2.81
C PHE A 349 -8.77 1.97 -3.46
N GLU A 350 -8.52 2.07 -4.77
CA GLU A 350 -8.79 3.30 -5.54
C GLU A 350 -10.30 3.60 -5.58
N ASP A 351 -11.10 2.59 -5.92
CA ASP A 351 -12.56 2.71 -6.02
C ASP A 351 -13.26 2.98 -4.67
N SER A 352 -12.57 2.73 -3.54
CA SER A 352 -13.07 3.09 -2.21
C SER A 352 -13.34 4.58 -2.04
N GLY A 353 -12.64 5.43 -2.82
CA GLY A 353 -12.69 6.88 -2.69
C GLY A 353 -11.98 7.42 -1.45
N TRP A 354 -11.25 6.57 -0.73
CA TRP A 354 -10.52 6.94 0.49
C TRP A 354 -9.02 7.09 0.26
N TYR A 355 -8.46 6.37 -0.71
CA TYR A 355 -7.01 6.27 -0.91
C TYR A 355 -6.60 6.62 -2.33
N GLN A 356 -5.47 7.30 -2.45
CA GLN A 356 -4.70 7.33 -3.68
C GLN A 356 -3.75 6.13 -3.68
N VAL A 357 -3.73 5.39 -4.79
CA VAL A 357 -3.04 4.09 -4.87
C VAL A 357 -1.85 4.16 -5.82
N ASN A 358 -0.71 3.66 -5.38
CA ASN A 358 0.47 3.42 -6.21
C ASN A 358 0.34 2.07 -6.94
N HIS A 359 -0.24 2.08 -8.13
CA HIS A 359 -0.42 0.88 -8.96
C HIS A 359 0.90 0.24 -9.42
N SER A 360 2.03 0.95 -9.39
CA SER A 360 3.35 0.37 -9.71
C SER A 360 3.84 -0.62 -8.65
N ALA A 361 3.20 -0.66 -7.48
CA ALA A 361 3.48 -1.65 -6.44
C ALA A 361 2.75 -2.99 -6.66
N ALA A 362 1.90 -3.10 -7.69
CA ALA A 362 1.20 -4.34 -8.00
C ALA A 362 2.19 -5.43 -8.44
N GLU A 363 1.94 -6.65 -7.99
CA GLU A 363 2.65 -7.85 -8.42
C GLU A 363 1.84 -8.55 -9.52
N GLU A 364 2.53 -9.19 -10.48
CA GLU A 364 1.87 -9.89 -11.57
C GLU A 364 1.10 -11.11 -11.05
N LEU A 365 -0.18 -11.17 -11.40
CA LEU A 365 -1.04 -12.35 -11.21
C LEU A 365 -1.07 -13.13 -12.53
N LEU A 366 -0.53 -14.35 -12.55
CA LEU A 366 -0.52 -15.17 -13.78
C LEU A 366 -1.81 -15.95 -14.00
N TRP A 367 -2.57 -16.21 -12.92
CA TRP A 367 -3.79 -17.00 -12.98
C TRP A 367 -4.85 -16.36 -13.87
N GLY A 368 -5.32 -17.07 -14.90
CA GLY A 368 -6.37 -16.57 -15.80
C GLY A 368 -5.94 -15.45 -16.75
N GLN A 369 -4.68 -15.02 -16.71
CA GLN A 369 -4.19 -13.91 -17.53
C GLN A 369 -4.44 -14.20 -19.02
N GLY A 370 -5.11 -13.26 -19.71
CA GLY A 370 -5.45 -13.40 -21.14
C GLY A 370 -6.40 -14.55 -21.48
N SER A 371 -7.08 -15.17 -20.50
CA SER A 371 -7.93 -16.33 -20.73
C SER A 371 -9.35 -15.99 -21.22
N GLY A 372 -9.66 -14.70 -21.39
CA GLY A 372 -10.93 -14.23 -21.93
C GLY A 372 -12.07 -14.15 -20.90
N PRO A 373 -13.27 -13.73 -21.32
CA PRO A 373 -14.37 -13.36 -20.43
C PRO A 373 -15.06 -14.57 -19.77
N ASP A 374 -14.93 -15.76 -20.35
CA ASP A 374 -15.56 -17.00 -19.85
C ASP A 374 -14.65 -17.80 -18.92
N PHE A 375 -13.47 -17.25 -18.59
CA PHE A 375 -12.54 -17.88 -17.65
C PHE A 375 -13.16 -17.96 -16.24
N GLY A 376 -12.86 -19.04 -15.53
CA GLY A 376 -13.28 -19.22 -14.14
C GLY A 376 -14.76 -19.56 -13.93
N LEU A 377 -15.60 -19.61 -14.97
CA LEU A 377 -17.01 -20.01 -14.84
C LEU A 377 -17.12 -21.50 -14.44
N VAL A 378 -18.10 -21.84 -13.60
CA VAL A 378 -18.37 -23.24 -13.21
C VAL A 378 -18.65 -24.13 -14.42
N SER A 379 -19.27 -23.57 -15.48
CA SER A 379 -19.55 -24.25 -16.73
C SER A 379 -18.30 -24.55 -17.56
N THR A 380 -17.22 -23.77 -17.42
CA THR A 380 -16.00 -23.89 -18.24
C THR A 380 -14.84 -24.54 -17.49
N CYS A 381 -14.78 -24.42 -16.16
CA CYS A 381 -13.65 -24.95 -15.38
C CYS A 381 -13.55 -26.48 -15.36
N ARG A 382 -14.62 -27.20 -15.75
CA ARG A 382 -14.68 -28.68 -15.70
C ARG A 382 -14.40 -29.36 -17.04
N THR A 383 -14.26 -28.59 -18.12
CA THR A 383 -14.11 -29.13 -19.49
C THR A 383 -12.66 -29.47 -19.84
N GLY A 384 -11.69 -29.09 -19.00
CA GLY A 384 -10.27 -29.20 -19.32
C GLY A 384 -9.80 -28.25 -20.43
N SER A 385 -10.60 -27.23 -20.79
CA SER A 385 -10.25 -26.28 -21.86
C SER A 385 -9.20 -25.23 -21.47
N SER A 386 -8.71 -25.25 -20.23
CA SER A 386 -7.78 -24.28 -19.69
C SER A 386 -6.66 -24.99 -18.95
N ASP A 387 -5.41 -24.60 -19.21
CA ASP A 387 -4.22 -25.13 -18.54
C ASP A 387 -4.16 -24.79 -17.03
N PHE A 388 -5.07 -23.94 -16.54
CA PHE A 388 -5.16 -23.57 -15.12
C PHE A 388 -5.98 -24.58 -14.30
N PHE A 389 -6.98 -25.20 -14.92
CA PHE A 389 -7.85 -26.18 -14.27
C PHE A 389 -7.42 -27.60 -14.67
N CYS A 390 -7.65 -28.56 -13.77
CA CYS A 390 -7.36 -29.96 -14.02
C CYS A 390 -8.63 -30.80 -13.89
N THR A 391 -8.60 -32.01 -14.44
CA THR A 391 -9.69 -33.00 -14.32
C THR A 391 -9.15 -34.31 -13.76
N GLY A 392 -10.00 -35.10 -13.10
CA GLY A 392 -9.59 -36.36 -12.47
C GLY A 392 -8.85 -36.18 -11.14
N SER A 393 -7.84 -37.04 -10.91
CA SER A 393 -7.10 -37.16 -9.64
C SER A 393 -5.59 -37.38 -9.84
N GLY A 394 -5.03 -36.83 -10.92
CA GLY A 394 -3.62 -37.02 -11.28
C GLY A 394 -2.65 -36.12 -10.53
N LEU A 395 -1.37 -36.49 -10.59
CA LEU A 395 -0.25 -35.64 -10.20
C LEU A 395 0.16 -34.76 -11.37
N GLY A 396 0.56 -33.53 -11.08
CA GLY A 396 0.98 -32.57 -12.08
C GLY A 396 1.77 -31.44 -11.43
N CYS A 397 1.70 -30.26 -12.03
CA CYS A 397 2.41 -29.08 -11.54
C CYS A 397 1.43 -28.02 -11.10
N HIS A 398 1.73 -27.35 -9.99
CA HIS A 398 1.05 -26.11 -9.64
C HIS A 398 1.22 -25.10 -10.80
N TYR A 399 0.26 -24.20 -11.02
CA TYR A 399 0.26 -23.31 -12.20
C TYR A 399 1.47 -22.36 -12.27
N LEU A 400 2.10 -22.09 -11.13
CA LEU A 400 3.35 -21.32 -11.03
C LEU A 400 4.61 -22.15 -11.29
N HIS A 401 4.46 -23.47 -11.43
CA HIS A 401 5.54 -24.46 -11.59
C HIS A 401 6.58 -24.44 -10.46
N LEU A 402 6.27 -23.85 -9.31
CA LEU A 402 7.14 -23.90 -8.13
C LEU A 402 7.09 -25.27 -7.45
N ASP A 403 5.96 -25.97 -7.59
CA ASP A 403 5.66 -27.16 -6.82
C ASP A 403 5.04 -28.27 -7.69
N LYS A 404 5.36 -29.50 -7.32
CA LYS A 404 4.54 -30.66 -7.67
C LYS A 404 3.18 -30.52 -7.00
N GLY A 405 2.13 -30.92 -7.71
CA GLY A 405 0.76 -30.78 -7.23
C GLY A 405 -0.12 -31.98 -7.51
N SER A 406 -1.21 -32.08 -6.76
CA SER A 406 -2.29 -33.04 -6.97
C SER A 406 -3.52 -32.31 -7.47
N CYS A 407 -4.20 -32.87 -8.46
CA CYS A 407 -5.45 -32.32 -8.96
C CYS A 407 -6.56 -32.47 -7.92
N ASP A 408 -6.96 -31.35 -7.30
CA ASP A 408 -7.89 -31.35 -6.16
C ASP A 408 -8.80 -30.10 -6.15
N SER A 409 -9.84 -30.14 -5.33
CA SER A 409 -10.83 -29.06 -5.15
C SER A 409 -10.89 -28.61 -3.68
N ASP A 410 -11.70 -27.59 -3.38
CA ASP A 410 -12.11 -27.23 -2.03
C ASP A 410 -13.47 -26.50 -2.06
N SER A 411 -13.93 -26.05 -0.90
CA SER A 411 -15.21 -25.35 -0.75
C SER A 411 -15.31 -24.02 -1.50
N THR A 412 -14.19 -23.37 -1.84
CA THR A 412 -14.14 -22.09 -2.56
C THR A 412 -14.07 -22.25 -4.07
N LEU A 413 -13.79 -23.47 -4.56
CA LEU A 413 -13.66 -23.76 -5.99
C LEU A 413 -14.95 -24.28 -6.64
N GLU A 414 -16.05 -24.45 -5.88
CA GLU A 414 -17.35 -24.88 -6.41
C GLU A 414 -17.29 -26.15 -7.29
N GLY A 415 -16.42 -27.09 -6.91
CA GLY A 415 -16.19 -28.35 -7.64
C GLY A 415 -15.32 -28.23 -8.89
N CYS A 416 -14.82 -27.04 -9.23
CA CYS A 416 -13.65 -26.90 -10.11
C CYS A 416 -12.41 -27.49 -9.42
N ARG A 417 -11.43 -27.94 -10.20
CA ARG A 417 -10.21 -28.57 -9.67
C ARG A 417 -8.98 -27.89 -10.23
N ILE A 418 -7.95 -27.78 -9.40
CA ILE A 418 -6.66 -27.17 -9.72
C ILE A 418 -5.54 -28.05 -9.16
N TYR A 419 -4.34 -27.99 -9.72
CA TYR A 419 -3.18 -28.66 -9.12
C TYR A 419 -2.74 -27.91 -7.88
N LYS A 420 -3.07 -28.43 -6.69
CA LYS A 420 -2.62 -27.87 -5.40
C LYS A 420 -1.26 -28.46 -5.01
N PRO A 421 -0.35 -27.68 -4.41
CA PRO A 421 0.95 -28.20 -3.96
C PRO A 421 0.79 -29.43 -3.05
N LEU A 422 1.63 -30.46 -3.22
CA LEU A 422 1.61 -31.62 -2.33
C LEU A 422 2.00 -31.21 -0.91
N ALA A 423 1.47 -31.93 0.09
CA ALA A 423 1.67 -31.60 1.50
C ALA A 423 3.13 -31.70 1.98
N LYS A 424 3.98 -32.48 1.30
CA LYS A 424 5.39 -32.68 1.63
C LYS A 424 6.22 -32.80 0.36
N GLY A 425 7.41 -32.20 0.36
CA GLY A 425 8.37 -32.38 -0.72
C GLY A 425 7.91 -31.87 -2.09
N SER A 426 6.94 -30.95 -2.11
CA SER A 426 6.37 -30.46 -3.37
C SER A 426 7.23 -29.38 -3.99
N GLU A 427 7.89 -28.56 -3.17
CA GLU A 427 8.63 -27.39 -3.61
C GLU A 427 9.90 -27.79 -4.35
N CYS A 428 9.90 -27.65 -5.68
CA CYS A 428 11.04 -27.97 -6.52
C CYS A 428 12.23 -27.05 -6.23
N TRP A 429 11.97 -25.84 -5.72
CA TRP A 429 12.96 -24.81 -5.48
C TRP A 429 13.76 -25.00 -4.18
N LYS A 430 13.41 -25.98 -3.34
CA LYS A 430 14.04 -26.26 -2.05
C LYS A 430 14.94 -27.48 -2.11
N GLU A 431 16.25 -27.30 -1.92
CA GLU A 431 17.25 -28.39 -1.96
C GLU A 431 16.99 -29.48 -0.91
N GLU A 432 16.42 -29.14 0.24
CA GLU A 432 16.05 -30.09 1.32
C GLU A 432 15.01 -31.13 0.91
N ASN A 433 14.25 -30.88 -0.16
CA ASN A 433 13.27 -31.82 -0.71
C ASN A 433 13.90 -32.87 -1.66
N GLY A 434 15.19 -32.74 -1.98
CA GLY A 434 15.90 -33.65 -2.87
C GLY A 434 16.12 -35.05 -2.29
N LEU A 435 16.22 -36.05 -3.18
CA LEU A 435 16.55 -37.43 -2.84
C LEU A 435 18.06 -37.59 -2.69
N HIS A 436 18.54 -38.24 -1.63
CA HIS A 436 19.97 -38.33 -1.32
C HIS A 436 20.72 -39.32 -2.20
N THR A 437 20.06 -40.32 -2.77
CA THR A 437 20.72 -41.36 -3.57
C THR A 437 20.12 -41.51 -4.97
N ARG A 438 20.96 -41.82 -5.97
CA ARG A 438 20.53 -42.05 -7.36
C ARG A 438 19.60 -43.26 -7.50
N ALA A 439 19.73 -44.28 -6.65
CA ALA A 439 18.79 -45.41 -6.61
C ALA A 439 17.37 -44.98 -6.23
N GLU A 440 17.23 -43.87 -5.51
CA GLU A 440 15.97 -43.25 -5.13
C GLU A 440 15.48 -42.21 -6.16
N ASN A 441 16.23 -41.93 -7.23
CA ASN A 441 15.90 -40.91 -8.23
C ASN A 441 15.72 -41.46 -9.67
N PRO A 442 14.77 -42.38 -9.93
CA PRO A 442 14.56 -42.97 -11.25
C PRO A 442 14.15 -41.97 -12.33
N HIS A 443 13.55 -40.85 -11.93
CA HIS A 443 13.07 -39.80 -12.83
C HIS A 443 14.08 -38.66 -13.05
N GLY A 444 15.24 -38.69 -12.37
CA GLY A 444 16.29 -37.68 -12.54
C GLY A 444 15.91 -36.29 -12.05
N GLU A 445 15.07 -36.20 -11.01
CA GLU A 445 14.65 -34.92 -10.43
C GLU A 445 15.83 -34.17 -9.81
N ILE A 446 15.83 -32.85 -9.93
CA ILE A 446 16.80 -31.95 -9.30
C ILE A 446 16.04 -30.89 -8.49
N TYR A 447 16.34 -30.82 -7.20
CA TYR A 447 15.79 -29.82 -6.29
C TYR A 447 16.83 -28.74 -6.02
N HIS A 448 16.52 -27.51 -6.41
CA HIS A 448 17.46 -26.39 -6.37
C HIS A 448 16.69 -25.09 -6.57
N ARG A 449 17.20 -23.94 -6.12
CA ARG A 449 16.53 -22.62 -6.26
C ARG A 449 16.03 -22.29 -7.67
N HIS A 450 16.70 -22.82 -8.70
CA HIS A 450 16.38 -22.66 -10.12
C HIS A 450 15.62 -23.83 -10.72
N SER A 451 15.07 -24.73 -9.92
CA SER A 451 14.24 -25.83 -10.38
C SER A 451 12.77 -25.44 -10.43
N ARG A 452 12.05 -26.04 -11.37
CA ARG A 452 10.60 -25.89 -11.57
C ARG A 452 9.99 -27.26 -11.82
N CYS A 453 8.69 -27.37 -11.58
CA CYS A 453 7.92 -28.55 -11.91
C CYS A 453 7.61 -28.58 -13.42
N PHE A 454 7.90 -29.69 -14.06
CA PHE A 454 7.53 -30.00 -15.45
C PHE A 454 6.71 -31.28 -15.48
N LEU A 455 5.81 -31.39 -16.46
CA LEU A 455 5.16 -32.67 -16.73
C LEU A 455 6.14 -33.58 -17.46
N ALA A 456 6.33 -34.80 -16.99
CA ALA A 456 7.27 -35.77 -17.55
C ALA A 456 6.86 -37.21 -17.24
N ASN A 457 7.28 -38.14 -18.10
CA ASN A 457 7.24 -39.59 -17.85
C ASN A 457 8.62 -40.22 -18.07
N LEU A 458 9.65 -39.54 -17.55
CA LEU A 458 11.04 -39.94 -17.72
C LEU A 458 11.41 -41.09 -16.79
N THR A 459 12.10 -42.11 -17.32
CA THR A 459 12.67 -43.21 -16.54
C THR A 459 14.12 -43.45 -16.93
N SER A 460 15.02 -43.50 -15.94
CA SER A 460 16.44 -43.70 -16.16
C SER A 460 16.75 -45.06 -16.79
N GLN A 461 17.44 -45.03 -17.95
CA GLN A 461 17.87 -46.24 -18.66
C GLN A 461 18.90 -47.07 -17.88
N VAL A 462 19.63 -46.43 -16.94
CA VAL A 462 20.62 -47.11 -16.09
C VAL A 462 19.92 -47.96 -15.03
N LEU A 463 18.85 -47.45 -14.44
CA LEU A 463 18.07 -48.16 -13.42
C LEU A 463 17.17 -49.24 -14.03
N SER A 464 16.63 -49.00 -15.22
CA SER A 464 15.81 -49.99 -15.95
C SER A 464 16.55 -51.31 -16.19
N LYS A 465 17.87 -51.28 -16.44
CA LYS A 465 18.71 -52.49 -16.67
C LYS A 465 18.87 -53.39 -15.44
N HIS A 466 18.63 -52.88 -14.23
CA HIS A 466 18.74 -53.68 -13.00
C HIS A 466 17.43 -54.41 -12.62
N THR A 467 16.32 -54.07 -13.26
CA THR A 467 15.03 -54.77 -13.09
C THR A 467 14.94 -55.90 -14.11
N SER A 468 15.36 -57.10 -13.73
CA SER A 468 15.33 -58.31 -14.56
C SER A 468 13.92 -58.92 -14.71
N GLN A 469 12.90 -58.11 -14.98
CA GLN A 469 11.61 -58.58 -15.46
C GLN A 469 11.36 -58.01 -16.87
N PRO A 470 10.97 -58.85 -17.84
CA PRO A 470 10.60 -58.39 -19.17
C PRO A 470 9.31 -57.58 -19.05
N SER A 471 9.43 -56.27 -18.83
CA SER A 471 8.29 -55.37 -18.90
C SER A 471 7.81 -55.36 -20.34
N THR A 472 6.63 -55.96 -20.55
CA THR A 472 5.65 -55.55 -21.55
C THR A 472 5.78 -54.05 -21.77
N ALA A 473 5.83 -53.59 -23.03
CA ALA A 473 6.03 -52.19 -23.42
C ALA A 473 5.49 -51.26 -22.33
N PRO A 474 6.33 -50.47 -21.65
CA PRO A 474 5.89 -49.75 -20.45
C PRO A 474 4.63 -49.00 -20.85
N ASP A 475 3.51 -49.33 -20.22
CA ASP A 475 2.29 -48.55 -20.34
C ASP A 475 2.75 -47.11 -20.16
N LEU A 476 2.54 -46.29 -21.19
CA LEU A 476 3.04 -44.93 -21.20
C LEU A 476 2.35 -44.23 -20.02
N GLU A 477 3.02 -44.19 -18.87
CA GLU A 477 2.45 -43.61 -17.67
C GLU A 477 2.08 -42.17 -17.99
N ASP A 478 0.90 -41.76 -17.52
CA ASP A 478 0.43 -40.40 -17.69
C ASP A 478 1.51 -39.44 -17.14
N PRO A 479 1.89 -38.40 -17.89
CA PRO A 479 2.92 -37.47 -17.45
C PRO A 479 2.57 -36.89 -16.07
N THR A 480 3.52 -36.97 -15.14
CA THR A 480 3.36 -36.42 -13.78
C THR A 480 4.27 -35.23 -13.57
N GLY A 481 4.03 -34.46 -12.51
CA GLY A 481 4.90 -33.35 -12.14
C GLY A 481 6.22 -33.82 -11.56
N CYS A 482 7.33 -33.41 -12.17
CA CYS A 482 8.71 -33.72 -11.74
C CYS A 482 9.55 -32.44 -11.68
N CYS A 483 10.48 -32.35 -10.74
CA CYS A 483 11.33 -31.17 -10.54
C CYS A 483 12.60 -31.21 -11.38
N TYR A 484 12.82 -30.21 -12.24
CA TYR A 484 14.04 -30.10 -13.05
C TYR A 484 14.58 -28.67 -13.06
N LEU A 485 15.89 -28.52 -13.27
CA LEU A 485 16.54 -27.23 -13.43
C LEU A 485 16.05 -26.56 -14.71
N HIS A 486 15.82 -25.24 -14.64
CA HIS A 486 15.50 -24.43 -15.82
C HIS A 486 16.36 -23.18 -15.89
N GLN A 487 16.63 -22.71 -17.11
CA GLN A 487 17.23 -21.40 -17.36
C GLN A 487 16.55 -20.69 -18.53
N CYS A 488 16.24 -19.41 -18.35
CA CYS A 488 15.60 -18.60 -19.40
C CYS A 488 16.63 -18.06 -20.39
N THR A 489 16.33 -18.17 -21.69
CA THR A 489 17.15 -17.60 -22.78
C THR A 489 16.53 -16.27 -23.28
N HIS A 490 17.31 -15.45 -23.99
CA HIS A 490 16.90 -14.11 -24.44
C HIS A 490 15.61 -14.08 -25.31
N LYS A 491 15.20 -15.21 -25.92
CA LYS A 491 14.06 -15.27 -26.85
C LYS A 491 12.77 -15.83 -26.23
N GLY A 492 12.67 -15.92 -24.90
CA GLY A 492 11.51 -16.50 -24.20
C GLY A 492 11.45 -18.03 -24.23
N ALA A 493 12.39 -18.69 -24.92
CA ALA A 493 12.64 -20.11 -24.77
C ALA A 493 13.48 -20.38 -23.52
N TYR A 494 13.41 -21.59 -22.98
CA TYR A 494 14.23 -22.01 -21.84
C TYR A 494 14.92 -23.33 -22.13
N GLU A 495 16.01 -23.57 -21.42
CA GLU A 495 16.68 -24.86 -21.39
C GLU A 495 16.36 -25.56 -20.08
N VAL A 496 16.26 -26.88 -20.13
CA VAL A 496 15.97 -27.74 -18.99
C VAL A 496 17.14 -28.71 -18.78
N GLN A 497 17.41 -29.04 -17.52
CA GLN A 497 18.39 -30.06 -17.18
C GLN A 497 17.79 -31.07 -16.19
N VAL A 498 17.94 -32.34 -16.54
CA VAL A 498 17.61 -33.52 -15.73
C VAL A 498 18.92 -34.08 -15.16
N GLU A 499 18.86 -34.81 -14.05
CA GLU A 499 20.06 -35.33 -13.40
C GLU A 499 20.92 -36.14 -14.40
N GLY A 500 22.18 -35.72 -14.58
CA GLY A 500 23.11 -36.39 -15.50
C GLY A 500 22.90 -36.10 -16.99
N SER A 501 21.90 -35.29 -17.37
CA SER A 501 21.73 -34.81 -18.74
C SER A 501 22.52 -33.51 -19.00
N PRO A 502 22.88 -33.21 -20.25
CA PRO A 502 23.25 -31.85 -20.62
C PRO A 502 22.03 -30.92 -20.54
N TRP A 503 22.24 -29.61 -20.67
CA TRP A 503 21.16 -28.66 -20.89
C TRP A 503 20.48 -28.94 -22.24
N ILE A 504 19.15 -29.07 -22.23
CA ILE A 504 18.33 -29.39 -23.40
C ILE A 504 17.40 -28.19 -23.70
N PRO A 505 17.35 -27.69 -24.95
CA PRO A 505 16.37 -26.69 -25.34
C PRO A 505 14.93 -27.19 -25.18
N CYS A 506 14.12 -26.45 -24.41
CA CYS A 506 12.72 -26.75 -24.13
C CYS A 506 11.85 -25.66 -24.75
N LEU A 507 11.37 -25.90 -25.98
CA LEU A 507 10.55 -24.93 -26.70
C LEU A 507 9.13 -24.89 -26.15
N PRO A 508 8.50 -23.70 -25.97
CA PRO A 508 7.16 -23.60 -25.41
C PRO A 508 6.12 -24.51 -26.10
N GLY A 509 5.40 -25.31 -25.31
CA GLY A 509 4.36 -26.21 -25.79
C GLY A 509 4.85 -27.44 -26.55
N LYS A 510 6.17 -27.71 -26.57
CA LYS A 510 6.76 -28.90 -27.21
C LYS A 510 7.10 -29.97 -26.17
N ALA A 511 7.26 -31.21 -26.63
CA ALA A 511 7.83 -32.29 -25.84
C ALA A 511 9.26 -32.56 -26.32
N VAL A 512 10.15 -32.92 -25.40
CA VAL A 512 11.57 -33.18 -25.67
C VAL A 512 12.01 -34.51 -25.08
N GLN A 513 12.90 -35.20 -25.79
CA GLN A 513 13.58 -36.39 -25.29
C GLN A 513 14.84 -35.98 -24.53
N ILE A 514 15.13 -36.68 -23.43
CA ILE A 514 16.27 -36.41 -22.58
C ILE A 514 17.29 -37.56 -22.72
N PRO A 515 18.56 -37.28 -23.09
CA PRO A 515 19.58 -38.30 -23.18
C PRO A 515 19.76 -39.06 -21.85
N GLY A 516 19.73 -40.40 -21.91
CA GLY A 516 19.85 -41.29 -20.75
C GLY A 516 18.53 -41.68 -20.08
N TYR A 517 17.40 -41.15 -20.58
CA TYR A 517 16.06 -41.43 -20.07
C TYR A 517 15.13 -41.92 -21.19
N ASP A 518 14.28 -42.88 -20.86
CA ASP A 518 13.13 -43.25 -21.69
C ASP A 518 11.94 -42.33 -21.33
N GLY A 519 11.07 -42.01 -22.30
CA GLY A 519 9.94 -41.10 -22.12
C GLY A 519 10.17 -39.69 -22.66
N LEU A 520 9.32 -38.75 -22.25
CA LEU A 520 9.27 -37.37 -22.72
C LEU A 520 9.12 -36.38 -21.56
N LEU A 521 9.70 -35.19 -21.73
CA LEU A 521 9.48 -34.02 -20.89
C LEU A 521 8.66 -32.98 -21.68
N TYR A 522 7.61 -32.45 -21.07
CA TYR A 522 6.68 -31.51 -21.70
C TYR A 522 6.98 -30.07 -21.25
N CYS A 523 7.29 -29.21 -22.20
CA CYS A 523 7.65 -27.82 -21.99
C CYS A 523 6.38 -26.93 -21.87
N PRO A 524 6.17 -26.21 -20.75
CA PRO A 524 5.11 -25.21 -20.60
C PRO A 524 5.03 -24.19 -21.75
N GLN A 525 3.82 -23.71 -22.07
CA GLN A 525 3.51 -22.82 -23.22
C GLN A 525 4.11 -21.39 -23.16
N GLY A 526 5.04 -21.09 -22.25
CA GLY A 526 5.81 -19.85 -22.28
C GLY A 526 5.64 -18.92 -21.07
N ARG A 527 5.00 -19.38 -19.98
CA ARG A 527 4.83 -18.57 -18.76
C ARG A 527 6.06 -18.52 -17.84
N LEU A 528 6.89 -19.57 -17.87
CA LEU A 528 8.06 -19.69 -16.99
C LEU A 528 9.11 -18.58 -17.19
N CYS A 529 9.24 -18.10 -18.42
CA CYS A 529 10.25 -17.13 -18.83
C CYS A 529 9.62 -15.90 -19.47
N LEU A 530 8.39 -15.56 -19.08
CA LEU A 530 7.87 -14.21 -19.33
C LEU A 530 8.87 -13.26 -18.70
N ARG A 531 9.69 -12.65 -19.57
CA ARG A 531 10.61 -11.62 -19.15
C ARG A 531 9.69 -10.52 -18.67
N ASP A 532 9.85 -10.18 -17.42
CA ASP A 532 9.31 -8.97 -16.85
C ASP A 532 9.80 -7.80 -17.73
N GLU A 533 9.04 -7.45 -18.77
CA GLU A 533 9.12 -6.10 -19.34
C GLU A 533 8.56 -5.07 -18.33
N GLY A 534 8.03 -5.54 -17.18
CA GLY A 534 7.68 -4.75 -15.99
C GLY A 534 8.77 -4.67 -14.93
N ALA A 535 9.40 -5.77 -14.51
CA ALA A 535 10.42 -5.77 -13.45
C ALA A 535 11.85 -5.61 -13.97
N ARG A 536 12.17 -4.39 -14.39
CA ARG A 536 13.33 -3.81 -13.70
C ARG A 536 12.89 -3.71 -12.25
N ALA A 537 13.49 -4.52 -11.38
CA ALA A 537 13.47 -4.33 -9.95
C ALA A 537 13.98 -2.90 -9.67
N ALA A 538 13.09 -1.93 -9.77
CA ALA A 538 13.17 -0.74 -8.99
C ALA A 538 12.94 -1.24 -7.56
N THR A 539 14.02 -1.58 -6.88
CA THR A 539 14.09 -1.31 -5.44
C THR A 539 13.47 0.07 -5.26
N SER A 540 12.23 0.09 -4.77
CA SER A 540 11.48 1.30 -4.53
C SER A 540 12.21 2.05 -3.42
N GLN A 541 13.17 2.88 -3.81
CA GLN A 541 13.60 3.96 -2.94
C GLN A 541 12.37 4.87 -2.75
N PRO A 542 12.12 5.36 -1.53
CA PRO A 542 11.02 6.29 -1.27
C PRO A 542 11.06 7.42 -2.30
N MET A 543 9.90 7.73 -2.88
CA MET A 543 9.72 8.81 -3.84
C MET A 543 10.47 10.08 -3.38
N SER A 544 11.57 10.40 -4.07
CA SER A 544 12.28 11.66 -3.91
C SER A 544 11.73 12.62 -4.96
N PHE A 545 10.89 13.56 -4.54
CA PHE A 545 10.47 14.68 -5.39
C PHE A 545 11.70 15.48 -5.81
N THR A 546 11.91 15.65 -7.11
CA THR A 546 12.97 16.47 -7.69
C THR A 546 12.75 17.93 -7.30
N THR A 547 13.43 18.38 -6.25
CA THR A 547 13.55 19.79 -5.87
C THR A 547 14.68 20.42 -6.68
N GLN A 548 14.41 20.73 -7.93
CA GLN A 548 15.21 21.70 -8.68
C GLN A 548 14.61 23.10 -8.47
N ASP A 549 14.71 23.61 -7.25
CA ASP A 549 14.65 25.04 -6.97
C ASP A 549 15.48 25.27 -5.71
N LEU A 550 16.67 25.85 -5.91
CA LEU A 550 17.66 26.13 -4.86
C LEU A 550 16.98 26.81 -3.66
N LEU A 551 16.89 26.07 -2.55
CA LEU A 551 16.51 26.55 -1.22
C LEU A 551 17.31 27.81 -0.90
N SER A 552 16.64 28.95 -0.86
CA SER A 552 17.26 30.24 -0.53
C SER A 552 16.68 30.72 0.80
N GLN A 553 17.51 31.03 1.80
CA GLN A 553 17.03 31.53 3.08
C GLN A 553 17.10 33.07 3.12
N LEU A 554 16.08 33.71 3.71
CA LEU A 554 16.07 35.14 3.99
C LEU A 554 16.04 35.35 5.51
N SER A 555 16.95 36.18 6.02
CA SER A 555 17.05 36.51 7.45
C SER A 555 16.98 38.03 7.65
N LEU A 556 16.19 38.47 8.64
CA LEU A 556 15.97 39.88 8.97
C LEU A 556 16.10 40.07 10.48
N ARG A 557 16.90 41.04 10.92
CA ARG A 557 16.95 41.42 12.33
C ARG A 557 15.81 42.38 12.62
N LEU A 558 15.10 42.22 13.73
CA LEU A 558 14.04 43.12 14.14
C LEU A 558 14.55 44.04 15.25
N THR A 559 14.30 45.34 15.10
CA THR A 559 14.61 46.38 16.09
C THR A 559 13.29 47.04 16.51
N GLY A 560 13.00 47.10 17.81
CA GLY A 560 11.74 47.62 18.33
C GLY A 560 11.91 48.14 19.75
N THR A 561 10.95 48.91 20.25
CA THR A 561 10.95 49.45 21.61
C THR A 561 10.93 48.29 22.63
N PRO A 562 12.02 48.08 23.40
CA PRO A 562 12.17 46.88 24.21
C PRO A 562 11.38 47.04 25.51
N GLY A 563 10.16 46.47 25.55
CA GLY A 563 9.39 46.33 26.78
C GLY A 563 9.80 45.08 27.57
N HIS A 564 9.79 43.91 26.92
CA HIS A 564 10.08 42.61 27.55
C HIS A 564 10.55 41.57 26.52
N SER A 565 11.21 40.50 26.98
CA SER A 565 11.57 39.33 26.16
C SER A 565 10.32 38.59 25.68
N LEU A 566 10.15 38.39 24.37
CA LEU A 566 9.00 37.68 23.80
C LEU A 566 9.03 36.18 24.14
N GLY A 567 7.92 35.67 24.70
CA GLY A 567 7.72 34.24 24.90
C GLY A 567 7.66 33.46 23.58
N LYS A 568 7.78 32.13 23.63
CA LYS A 568 7.75 31.28 22.41
C LYS A 568 6.49 31.52 21.55
N GLY A 569 5.31 31.53 22.16
CA GLY A 569 4.05 31.77 21.44
C GLY A 569 3.96 33.17 20.83
N GLN A 570 4.43 34.20 21.53
CA GLN A 570 4.50 35.57 20.99
C GLN A 570 5.50 35.68 19.83
N ARG A 571 6.61 34.93 19.86
CA ARG A 571 7.56 34.88 18.74
C ARG A 571 6.98 34.18 17.52
N GLU A 572 6.16 33.14 17.70
CA GLU A 572 5.46 32.47 16.60
C GLU A 572 4.42 33.40 15.96
N GLU A 573 3.64 34.12 16.78
CA GLU A 573 2.69 35.12 16.29
C GLU A 573 3.40 36.28 15.57
N LEU A 574 4.47 36.82 16.15
CA LEU A 574 5.29 37.85 15.51
C LEU A 574 5.93 37.35 14.20
N ALA A 575 6.35 36.09 14.13
CA ALA A 575 6.92 35.51 12.92
C ALA A 575 5.89 35.48 11.77
N GLU A 576 4.64 35.13 12.08
CA GLU A 576 3.54 35.19 11.11
C GLU A 576 3.22 36.62 10.67
N VAL A 577 3.21 37.59 11.60
CA VAL A 577 3.01 39.01 11.26
C VAL A 577 4.13 39.53 10.33
N VAL A 578 5.39 39.22 10.64
CA VAL A 578 6.55 39.59 9.79
C VAL A 578 6.46 38.91 8.43
N LEU A 579 6.10 37.62 8.38
CA LEU A 579 5.93 36.88 7.14
C LEU A 579 4.83 37.50 6.27
N GLN A 580 3.68 37.86 6.85
CA GLN A 580 2.58 38.44 6.09
C GLN A 580 2.95 39.80 5.49
N ALA A 581 3.66 40.64 6.26
CA ALA A 581 4.19 41.89 5.74
C ALA A 581 5.27 41.67 4.66
N LEU A 582 6.09 40.63 4.77
CA LEU A 582 7.07 40.23 3.75
C LEU A 582 6.40 39.79 2.45
N VAL A 583 5.34 38.97 2.54
CA VAL A 583 4.55 38.50 1.39
C VAL A 583 3.89 39.69 0.67
N MET A 584 3.29 40.61 1.43
CA MET A 584 2.73 41.85 0.89
C MET A 584 3.80 42.72 0.22
N ARG A 585 5.00 42.83 0.82
CA ARG A 585 6.13 43.58 0.25
C ARG A 585 6.67 42.95 -1.03
N ALA A 586 6.70 41.63 -1.10
CA ALA A 586 7.16 40.88 -2.26
C ALA A 586 6.21 41.04 -3.47
N GLY A 587 4.92 41.33 -3.23
CA GLY A 587 3.90 41.32 -4.28
C GLY A 587 3.66 39.92 -4.85
N THR A 588 4.00 38.87 -4.09
CA THR A 588 3.86 37.46 -4.51
C THR A 588 2.98 36.69 -3.55
N SER A 589 2.67 35.44 -3.91
CA SER A 589 1.96 34.51 -3.03
C SER A 589 2.83 34.03 -1.85
N ARG A 590 2.18 33.65 -0.75
CA ARG A 590 2.82 32.97 0.40
C ARG A 590 3.50 31.65 0.01
N CYS A 591 3.14 31.03 -1.12
CA CYS A 591 3.70 29.76 -1.58
C CYS A 591 5.22 29.76 -1.87
N TYR A 592 5.88 30.93 -1.82
CA TYR A 592 7.33 31.03 -1.89
C TYR A 592 8.05 30.96 -0.54
N PHE A 593 7.34 31.10 0.59
CA PHE A 593 7.93 31.36 1.90
C PHE A 593 7.50 30.31 2.92
N HIS A 594 8.47 29.61 3.51
CA HIS A 594 8.26 28.41 4.31
C HIS A 594 9.05 28.47 5.61
N SER A 595 8.51 27.86 6.66
CA SER A 595 9.13 27.77 7.99
C SER A 595 9.56 29.12 8.60
N PRO A 596 8.66 30.13 8.71
CA PRO A 596 8.98 31.38 9.36
C PRO A 596 9.29 31.15 10.85
N THR A 597 10.42 31.67 11.32
CA THR A 597 10.78 31.57 12.74
C THR A 597 11.44 32.84 13.22
N ILE A 598 11.22 33.20 14.50
CA ILE A 598 11.92 34.29 15.18
C ILE A 598 12.72 33.73 16.36
N THR A 599 14.02 34.00 16.35
CA THR A 599 14.93 33.67 17.46
C THR A 599 14.69 34.57 18.67
N THR A 600 15.19 34.18 19.84
CA THR A 600 15.14 35.02 21.06
C THR A 600 15.88 36.35 20.89
N SER A 601 16.86 36.42 20.00
CA SER A 601 17.57 37.64 19.59
C SER A 601 16.83 38.47 18.52
N LEU A 602 15.53 38.23 18.33
CA LEU A 602 14.69 38.94 17.36
C LEU A 602 15.20 38.86 15.92
N VAL A 603 15.79 37.73 15.52
CA VAL A 603 16.13 37.46 14.11
C VAL A 603 15.03 36.60 13.50
N PHE A 604 14.31 37.16 12.54
CA PHE A 604 13.35 36.46 11.69
C PHE A 604 14.11 35.70 10.59
N THR A 605 13.74 34.44 10.36
CA THR A 605 14.26 33.65 9.25
C THR A 605 13.11 32.95 8.53
N VAL A 606 13.22 32.85 7.20
CA VAL A 606 12.26 32.14 6.35
C VAL A 606 13.00 31.46 5.20
N SER A 607 12.60 30.24 4.88
CA SER A 607 13.12 29.48 3.76
C SER A 607 12.29 29.77 2.51
N MET A 608 12.95 29.95 1.37
CA MET A 608 12.31 30.28 0.11
C MET A 608 12.52 29.17 -0.92
N TRP A 609 11.41 28.66 -1.43
CA TRP A 609 11.34 27.78 -2.60
C TRP A 609 9.95 27.87 -3.23
N LYS A 610 9.83 27.53 -4.51
CA LYS A 610 8.56 27.60 -5.25
C LYS A 610 7.81 26.28 -5.09
N SER A 611 6.66 26.29 -4.43
CA SER A 611 5.80 25.10 -4.37
C SER A 611 5.24 24.74 -5.75
N PRO A 612 4.96 23.46 -6.04
CA PRO A 612 4.19 23.06 -7.22
C PRO A 612 2.86 23.82 -7.29
N GLY A 613 2.51 24.37 -8.47
CA GLY A 613 1.31 25.22 -8.66
C GLY A 613 1.46 26.69 -8.25
N CYS A 614 2.59 27.09 -7.66
CA CYS A 614 2.89 28.47 -7.33
C CYS A 614 3.24 29.25 -8.62
N HIS A 615 2.41 30.18 -9.06
CA HIS A 615 2.73 31.03 -10.23
C HIS A 615 3.50 32.29 -9.81
N GLY A 616 4.39 32.79 -10.67
CA GLY A 616 5.23 33.96 -10.40
C GLY A 616 6.72 33.73 -10.66
N PRO A 617 7.59 34.66 -10.20
CA PRO A 617 9.02 34.70 -10.53
C PRO A 617 9.80 33.49 -10.00
N SER A 618 11.04 33.32 -10.46
CA SER A 618 11.94 32.32 -9.87
C SER A 618 12.30 32.71 -8.44
N VAL A 619 12.61 31.71 -7.60
CA VAL A 619 13.03 31.92 -6.20
C VAL A 619 14.21 32.88 -6.11
N ALA A 620 15.18 32.73 -7.04
CA ALA A 620 16.35 33.62 -7.12
C ALA A 620 15.97 35.08 -7.45
N MET A 621 15.03 35.31 -8.38
CA MET A 621 14.57 36.65 -8.73
C MET A 621 13.77 37.28 -7.59
N LEU A 622 12.93 36.49 -6.92
CA LEU A 622 12.17 36.93 -5.75
C LEU A 622 13.07 37.31 -4.57
N HIS A 623 14.05 36.46 -4.23
CA HIS A 623 15.02 36.72 -3.16
C HIS A 623 15.82 38.00 -3.41
N ARG A 624 16.29 38.21 -4.66
CA ARG A 624 17.00 39.43 -5.06
C ARG A 624 16.11 40.67 -4.97
N THR A 625 14.85 40.59 -5.41
CA THR A 625 13.89 41.70 -5.37
C THR A 625 13.55 42.08 -3.93
N LEU A 626 13.31 41.10 -3.06
CA LEU A 626 13.07 41.34 -1.64
C LEU A 626 14.28 41.97 -0.95
N THR A 627 15.48 41.45 -1.23
CA THR A 627 16.73 42.00 -0.67
C THR A 627 16.88 43.48 -1.03
N LEU A 628 16.66 43.86 -2.29
CA LEU A 628 16.73 45.26 -2.74
C LEU A 628 15.64 46.14 -2.13
N THR A 629 14.39 45.66 -2.10
CA THR A 629 13.26 46.45 -1.58
C THR A 629 13.31 46.66 -0.07
N LEU A 630 13.83 45.69 0.69
CA LEU A 630 14.03 45.82 2.14
C LEU A 630 15.21 46.74 2.49
N GLN A 631 16.26 46.78 1.65
CA GLN A 631 17.34 47.77 1.78
C GLN A 631 16.86 49.19 1.52
N MET A 632 15.96 49.40 0.55
CA MET A 632 15.43 50.74 0.25
C MET A 632 14.45 51.25 1.31
N LYS A 633 13.61 50.36 1.87
CA LYS A 633 12.66 50.72 2.91
C LYS A 633 12.50 49.55 3.89
N PRO A 634 12.84 49.70 5.18
CA PRO A 634 12.63 48.64 6.14
C PRO A 634 11.13 48.29 6.27
N LEU A 635 10.83 47.06 6.65
CA LEU A 635 9.49 46.62 7.00
C LEU A 635 9.18 47.13 8.41
N GLN A 636 8.04 47.77 8.61
CA GLN A 636 7.51 48.10 9.93
C GLN A 636 6.28 47.24 10.19
N VAL A 637 6.30 46.48 11.28
CA VAL A 637 5.19 45.62 11.68
C VAL A 637 4.76 45.95 13.10
N HIS A 638 3.45 45.91 13.32
CA HIS A 638 2.84 46.14 14.61
C HIS A 638 2.43 44.80 15.20
N HIS A 639 2.83 44.53 16.44
CA HIS A 639 2.39 43.35 17.19
C HIS A 639 2.03 43.80 18.61
N GLY A 640 0.73 43.75 18.92
CA GLY A 640 0.18 44.44 20.09
C GLY A 640 0.41 45.96 20.01
N GLU A 641 0.99 46.55 21.06
CA GLU A 641 1.36 47.97 21.13
C GLU A 641 2.81 48.24 20.65
N ALA A 642 3.58 47.19 20.32
CA ALA A 642 4.98 47.32 19.92
C ALA A 642 5.14 47.44 18.39
N ILE A 643 6.08 48.30 17.98
CA ILE A 643 6.46 48.47 16.57
C ILE A 643 7.85 47.88 16.37
N PHE A 644 7.96 46.90 15.46
CA PHE A 644 9.23 46.30 15.05
C PHE A 644 9.60 46.78 13.65
N THR A 645 10.83 47.24 13.49
CA THR A 645 11.43 47.64 12.22
C THR A 645 12.49 46.61 11.82
N THR A 646 12.43 46.08 10.60
CA THR A 646 13.44 45.15 10.10
C THR A 646 14.72 45.90 9.72
N ASP A 647 15.86 45.42 10.18
CA ASP A 647 17.19 45.75 9.68
C ASP A 647 17.76 44.55 8.92
N TYR A 648 18.28 44.81 7.72
CA TYR A 648 18.89 43.77 6.90
C TYR A 648 20.32 43.51 7.40
N SER A 649 20.46 42.61 8.38
CA SER A 649 21.78 42.20 8.86
C SER A 649 22.43 41.22 7.87
N LYS A 650 23.57 41.62 7.28
CA LYS A 650 24.49 40.72 6.55
C LYS A 650 25.07 39.69 7.54
N LEU A 651 24.34 38.61 7.85
CA LEU A 651 24.84 37.52 8.67
C LEU A 651 25.57 36.52 7.76
N TRP A 652 26.88 36.41 7.95
CA TRP A 652 27.74 35.47 7.24
C TRP A 652 27.46 34.04 7.75
N THR A 653 26.93 33.16 6.91
CA THR A 653 27.07 31.71 7.11
C THR A 653 27.82 31.14 5.91
N SER A 654 29.08 30.85 6.20
CA SER A 654 29.97 29.93 5.51
C SER A 654 29.24 28.65 5.09
N LEU A 655 28.83 28.57 3.83
CA LEU A 655 28.78 27.30 3.11
C LEU A 655 29.86 27.38 2.04
N ASP A 656 30.82 26.48 2.18
CA ASP A 656 31.99 26.34 1.35
C ASP A 656 31.66 26.21 -0.14
N HIS A 657 32.58 26.78 -0.91
CA HIS A 657 32.95 26.46 -2.28
C HIS A 657 31.99 26.79 -3.43
N ASN A 658 32.40 27.84 -4.16
CA ASN A 658 32.91 27.79 -5.55
C ASN A 658 32.29 28.82 -6.52
N PRO A 659 33.09 29.26 -7.52
CA PRO A 659 33.55 30.63 -7.54
C PRO A 659 32.74 31.58 -8.42
N SER A 660 32.88 32.86 -8.08
CA SER A 660 32.81 34.02 -8.96
C SER A 660 31.85 33.95 -10.15
N MET A 661 30.56 34.17 -9.87
CA MET A 661 29.59 34.73 -10.83
C MET A 661 30.00 36.11 -11.39
N THR A 662 31.06 36.71 -10.87
CA THR A 662 31.81 37.79 -11.53
C THR A 662 32.42 37.33 -12.86
N GLU A 663 32.86 36.07 -13.00
CA GLU A 663 33.31 35.52 -14.29
C GLU A 663 32.14 35.20 -15.22
N LEU A 664 30.94 34.85 -14.73
CA LEU A 664 29.80 34.59 -15.63
C LEU A 664 29.16 35.88 -16.16
N LEU A 665 29.14 36.96 -15.37
CA LEU A 665 28.71 38.28 -15.84
C LEU A 665 29.76 38.94 -16.76
N LEU A 666 31.06 38.70 -16.53
CA LEU A 666 32.10 39.06 -17.49
C LEU A 666 32.05 38.19 -18.75
N SER A 667 31.83 36.88 -18.64
CA SER A 667 31.76 35.95 -19.78
C SER A 667 30.53 36.20 -20.65
N THR A 668 29.35 36.43 -20.05
CA THR A 668 28.14 36.78 -20.82
C THR A 668 28.25 38.18 -21.43
N GLY A 669 28.81 39.14 -20.70
CA GLY A 669 29.13 40.47 -21.24
C GLY A 669 30.14 40.43 -22.39
N PHE A 670 31.20 39.63 -22.25
CA PHE A 670 32.24 39.44 -23.28
C PHE A 670 31.69 38.68 -24.49
N CYS A 671 30.85 37.65 -24.29
CA CYS A 671 30.17 36.95 -25.38
C CYS A 671 29.23 37.88 -26.17
N LEU A 672 28.47 38.75 -25.50
CA LEU A 672 27.64 39.76 -26.16
C LEU A 672 28.50 40.79 -26.92
N LEU A 673 29.60 41.25 -26.33
CA LEU A 673 30.52 42.18 -26.98
C LEU A 673 31.21 41.55 -28.20
N VAL A 674 31.64 40.29 -28.10
CA VAL A 674 32.24 39.54 -29.22
C VAL A 674 31.20 39.30 -30.33
N LEU A 675 29.96 38.95 -30.00
CA LEU A 675 28.90 38.80 -31.01
C LEU A 675 28.60 40.12 -31.73
N ILE A 676 28.58 41.24 -31.01
CA ILE A 676 28.42 42.57 -31.61
C ILE A 676 29.64 42.91 -32.48
N LEU A 677 30.86 42.60 -32.03
CA LEU A 677 32.09 42.86 -32.80
C LEU A 677 32.17 42.00 -34.06
N VAL A 678 31.78 40.73 -33.99
CA VAL A 678 31.71 39.82 -35.16
C VAL A 678 30.62 40.27 -36.13
N GLY A 679 29.48 40.75 -35.63
CA GLY A 679 28.43 41.36 -36.47
C GLY A 679 28.90 42.66 -37.15
N ALA A 680 29.63 43.51 -36.43
CA ALA A 680 30.20 44.75 -36.96
C ALA A 680 31.33 44.50 -37.96
N LEU A 681 32.23 43.54 -37.68
CA LEU A 681 33.29 43.13 -38.59
C LEU A 681 32.74 42.38 -39.81
N GLY A 682 31.67 41.60 -39.64
CA GLY A 682 30.96 40.94 -40.72
C GLY A 682 30.29 41.94 -41.66
N THR A 683 29.66 42.98 -41.12
CA THR A 683 29.08 44.07 -41.93
C THR A 683 30.15 44.94 -42.59
N LEU A 684 31.26 45.25 -41.90
CA LEU A 684 32.43 45.93 -42.49
C LEU A 684 33.11 45.09 -43.58
N ALA A 685 33.25 43.78 -43.39
CA ALA A 685 33.82 42.87 -44.38
C ALA A 685 32.89 42.73 -45.59
N TYR A 686 31.57 42.67 -45.36
CA TYR A 686 30.58 42.66 -46.43
C TYR A 686 30.58 43.98 -47.21
N GLN A 687 30.63 45.13 -46.53
CA GLN A 687 30.75 46.45 -47.18
C GLN A 687 32.08 46.62 -47.90
N LYS A 688 33.20 46.15 -47.35
CA LYS A 688 34.50 46.16 -48.06
C LYS A 688 34.46 45.25 -49.28
N ARG A 689 33.83 44.06 -49.23
CA ARG A 689 33.68 43.19 -50.40
C ARG A 689 32.76 43.79 -51.46
N ALA A 690 31.69 44.45 -51.03
CA ALA A 690 30.77 45.17 -51.92
C ALA A 690 31.43 46.41 -52.57
N MET A 691 32.32 47.12 -51.85
CA MET A 691 33.08 48.24 -52.41
C MET A 691 34.31 47.80 -53.24
N LEU A 692 34.94 46.67 -52.92
CA LEU A 692 36.06 46.12 -53.71
C LEU A 692 35.62 45.53 -55.05
N GLN A 693 34.32 45.30 -55.27
CA GLN A 693 33.78 44.99 -56.59
C GLN A 693 33.46 46.24 -57.42
N VAL A 694 33.69 47.45 -56.90
CA VAL A 694 33.46 48.69 -57.64
C VAL A 694 34.61 49.67 -57.39
N ALA A 695 35.77 49.38 -58.00
CA ALA A 695 36.75 50.42 -58.33
C ALA A 695 37.07 50.32 -59.83
N PRO A 696 37.15 51.44 -60.56
CA PRO A 696 37.17 51.44 -62.02
C PRO A 696 38.57 51.24 -62.56
N SER A 697 38.69 50.38 -63.57
CA SER A 697 39.75 50.42 -64.58
C SER A 697 39.41 51.48 -65.64
N THR A 698 40.21 52.54 -65.65
CA THR A 698 40.36 53.57 -66.68
C THR A 698 41.39 53.15 -67.72
N THR A 699 40.92 52.93 -68.95
CA THR A 699 41.45 53.22 -70.32
C THR A 699 40.93 52.17 -71.27
#